data_AF-A0A7C3HIV5-F1
#
_entry.id   AF-A0A7C3HIV5-F1
#
_cell.length_a   1.000
_cell.length_b   1.000
_cell.length_c   1.000
_cell.angle_alpha   90.00
_cell.angle_beta   90.00
_cell.angle_gamma   90.00
#
_symmetry.space_group_name_H-M   'P 1'
#
loop_
_entity.id
_entity.type
_entity.pdbx_description
1 polymer ?
#
loop_
_entity_poly.entity_id
_entity_poly.type
_entity_poly.pdbx_seq_one_letter_code
_entity_poly.pdbx_strand_id
1 'polypeptide(L)'
;GVGQRPYKRAADVQKCIRVSGKHNDLEEVGRDTYHHTFFEMLGNWSFGDYYKREAIQWAWELLTEEWGLPKDALWATVFEEDDEAAELWPEVTDLPAERVLRFGHKDNFWEMGATGPCGPCTEIHIDRGPEFCDKKDDPNHVCQVNGGCARFIELWNLVFIQYNRDENGELHELPAKHVDTGAGLERLVAVLQGKASNYDTDLFQPIIRRIEEITGKSYEGGFTEPDVAFRVLADHIRALSFAIADGALPSNEGRGYVLRRILRRAARFGRILDVHEPFIFRLVQPVADVMGDFYPEVRERQDLIERVIKTEEESFGRTLDRGLEIFEQKAAALLAAGEKVFPGDVAFLLHDTYGFPLDLTQLMARERGLTVDEEGFNRLMNEQRERSQKASTFEAAAAEVAAEIGADIPPTRFVGYTKDETEAKVLAVLGDKVILDETPFYAESGGQVGDTGVLIADGREYRVVDTQKSGDRYLHFVEGATEEELAGLVGKTVLARIDVEKRRATERNHTATHLLHKALRTILGEHAQQSGSLVHPQYLRFDFNHFEKVKPEELEAIERMVNEAIVANYPVNWEIVPFDEAKRRGAVALFGEKYGDQVRIVEVDDYSRELCGGTHVRATGEIGYFHIVSESAVAAGVR
;
A
#
# COMPACT_ATOMS: atom_id res chain seq x y z
N GLY A 1 15.77 -11.03 -6.68
CA GLY A 1 15.11 -10.92 -8.00
C GLY A 1 16.07 -11.37 -9.09
N VAL A 2 15.57 -11.96 -10.18
CA VAL A 2 16.40 -12.53 -11.27
C VAL A 2 16.76 -11.52 -12.38
N GLY A 3 16.46 -10.23 -12.19
CA GLY A 3 16.64 -9.19 -13.20
C GLY A 3 18.10 -8.72 -13.34
N GLN A 4 18.52 -8.39 -14.56
CA GLN A 4 19.78 -7.69 -14.81
C GLN A 4 19.58 -6.17 -14.82
N ARG A 5 20.64 -5.42 -14.48
CA ARG A 5 20.72 -3.96 -14.54
C ARG A 5 21.96 -3.56 -15.35
N PRO A 6 21.96 -2.40 -16.03
CA PRO A 6 23.11 -1.94 -16.81
C PRO A 6 24.27 -1.43 -15.94
N TYR A 7 24.12 -1.41 -14.62
CA TYR A 7 25.12 -0.98 -13.65
C TYR A 7 25.38 -2.08 -12.61
N LYS A 8 26.60 -2.09 -12.06
CA LYS A 8 27.02 -3.00 -10.97
C LYS A 8 27.27 -2.31 -9.63
N ARG A 9 27.18 -0.98 -9.62
CA ARG A 9 27.26 -0.12 -8.44
C ARG A 9 26.12 0.89 -8.50
N ALA A 10 25.57 1.25 -7.36
CA ALA A 10 24.62 2.34 -7.23
C ALA A 10 24.88 3.09 -5.91
N ALA A 11 24.51 4.37 -5.86
CA ALA A 11 24.40 5.14 -4.63
C ALA A 11 23.18 6.06 -4.75
N ASP A 12 22.43 6.22 -3.66
CA ASP A 12 21.15 6.94 -3.65
C ASP A 12 20.77 7.36 -2.22
N VAL A 13 19.77 8.23 -2.13
CA VAL A 13 19.08 8.60 -0.89
C VAL A 13 17.66 8.06 -0.98
N GLN A 14 17.43 6.92 -0.34
CA GLN A 14 16.15 6.23 -0.40
C GLN A 14 15.19 6.73 0.69
N LYS A 15 14.05 7.28 0.26
CA LYS A 15 12.89 7.59 1.11
C LYS A 15 12.36 6.30 1.76
N CYS A 16 12.38 6.21 3.09
CA CYS A 16 11.97 5.02 3.85
C CYS A 16 10.84 5.34 4.83
N ILE A 17 9.84 4.46 4.94
CA ILE A 17 8.77 4.54 5.95
C ILE A 17 8.75 3.25 6.80
N ARG A 18 8.76 3.39 8.14
CA ARG A 18 8.79 2.28 9.12
C ARG A 18 7.68 2.40 10.17
N VAL A 19 6.52 1.85 9.87
CA VAL A 19 5.27 2.04 10.67
C VAL A 19 4.51 0.74 10.94
N SER A 20 4.97 -0.38 10.39
CA SER A 20 4.35 -1.70 10.55
C SER A 20 5.33 -2.82 10.21
N GLY A 21 5.05 -4.04 10.68
CA GLY A 21 5.86 -5.22 10.40
C GLY A 21 7.03 -5.37 11.38
N LYS A 22 8.10 -6.05 10.93
CA LYS A 22 9.28 -6.36 11.77
C LYS A 22 10.02 -5.11 12.27
N HIS A 23 10.08 -4.07 11.44
CA HIS A 23 10.76 -2.80 11.74
C HIS A 23 9.71 -1.70 11.94
N ASN A 24 9.06 -1.71 13.11
CA ASN A 24 8.01 -0.75 13.46
C ASN A 24 8.51 0.23 14.51
N ASP A 25 8.78 1.47 14.08
CA ASP A 25 9.30 2.52 14.94
C ASP A 25 8.20 3.48 15.43
N LEU A 26 6.93 3.26 15.02
CA LEU A 26 5.82 4.19 15.26
C LEU A 26 5.63 4.56 16.74
N GLU A 27 5.85 3.61 17.64
CA GLU A 27 5.66 3.82 19.08
C GLU A 27 6.82 4.60 19.72
N GLU A 28 8.03 4.43 19.19
CA GLU A 28 9.26 5.08 19.69
C GLU A 28 9.38 6.54 19.22
N VAL A 29 8.78 6.86 18.06
CA VAL A 29 8.79 8.23 17.51
C VAL A 29 8.30 9.26 18.52
N GLY A 30 9.19 10.22 18.81
CA GLY A 30 9.00 11.32 19.75
C GLY A 30 9.30 10.97 21.20
N ARG A 31 9.31 9.68 21.57
CA ARG A 31 9.65 9.19 22.91
C ARG A 31 11.16 9.11 23.14
N ASP A 32 11.93 8.90 22.07
CA ASP A 32 13.37 9.14 22.04
C ASP A 32 13.74 10.32 21.14
N THR A 33 15.03 10.41 20.82
CA THR A 33 15.64 11.52 20.10
C THR A 33 16.07 11.17 18.67
N TYR A 34 15.86 9.94 18.20
CA TYR A 34 16.48 9.45 16.96
C TYR A 34 15.65 8.46 16.11
N HIS A 35 14.49 7.99 16.57
CA HIS A 35 13.56 7.21 15.75
C HIS A 35 12.56 8.08 14.99
N HIS A 36 12.20 7.62 13.79
CA HIS A 36 11.34 8.31 12.84
C HIS A 36 10.41 7.34 12.13
N THR A 37 9.21 7.80 11.76
CA THR A 37 8.34 7.01 10.87
C THR A 37 8.78 7.13 9.43
N PHE A 38 9.37 8.27 9.06
CA PHE A 38 9.95 8.55 7.77
C PHE A 38 11.37 9.08 7.94
N PHE A 39 12.31 8.50 7.20
CA PHE A 39 13.69 8.95 7.19
C PHE A 39 14.33 8.71 5.83
N GLU A 40 15.42 9.42 5.57
CA GLU A 40 16.21 9.29 4.37
C GLU A 40 17.38 8.34 4.62
N MET A 41 17.40 7.22 3.89
CA MET A 41 18.47 6.23 3.98
C MET A 41 19.49 6.48 2.86
N LEU A 42 20.64 7.04 3.20
CA LEU A 42 21.77 7.11 2.28
C LEU A 42 22.34 5.70 2.14
N GLY A 43 22.57 5.26 0.91
CA GLY A 43 23.09 3.93 0.65
C GLY A 43 23.99 3.86 -0.57
N ASN A 44 24.86 2.87 -0.57
CA ASN A 44 25.63 2.45 -1.73
C ASN A 44 25.58 0.93 -1.86
N TRP A 45 25.30 0.46 -3.08
CA TRP A 45 25.03 -0.94 -3.37
C TRP A 45 26.05 -1.53 -4.33
N SER A 46 26.49 -2.75 -4.02
CA SER A 46 27.34 -3.57 -4.89
C SER A 46 26.56 -4.76 -5.44
N PHE A 47 26.51 -4.89 -6.76
CA PHE A 47 25.92 -6.02 -7.45
C PHE A 47 26.99 -6.98 -7.96
N GLY A 48 27.75 -7.59 -7.04
CA GLY A 48 28.82 -8.55 -7.35
C GLY A 48 30.10 -7.89 -7.86
N ASP A 49 30.42 -6.67 -7.39
CA ASP A 49 31.55 -5.89 -7.88
C ASP A 49 32.63 -5.64 -6.80
N TYR A 50 32.25 -5.04 -5.67
CA TYR A 50 33.09 -4.93 -4.47
C TYR A 50 32.41 -5.58 -3.26
N TYR A 51 33.16 -5.80 -2.17
CA TYR A 51 32.63 -6.44 -0.96
C TYR A 51 33.09 -5.72 0.33
N LYS A 52 33.39 -6.47 1.40
CA LYS A 52 33.69 -5.95 2.74
C LYS A 52 34.82 -4.93 2.76
N ARG A 53 35.95 -5.25 2.13
CA ARG A 53 37.16 -4.42 2.16
C ARG A 53 36.89 -2.99 1.70
N GLU A 54 36.37 -2.85 0.49
CA GLU A 54 36.09 -1.54 -0.09
C GLU A 54 34.93 -0.85 0.63
N ALA A 55 33.89 -1.59 1.04
CA ALA A 55 32.75 -1.03 1.76
C ALA A 55 33.17 -0.40 3.11
N ILE A 56 33.99 -1.11 3.89
CA ILE A 56 34.52 -0.63 5.17
C ILE A 56 35.44 0.58 4.94
N GLN A 57 36.37 0.49 3.98
CA GLN A 57 37.32 1.55 3.68
C GLN A 57 36.62 2.85 3.28
N TRP A 58 35.67 2.79 2.34
CA TRP A 58 34.97 4.00 1.85
C TRP A 58 34.03 4.60 2.89
N ALA A 59 33.35 3.77 3.70
CA ALA A 59 32.52 4.28 4.78
C ALA A 59 33.37 5.03 5.82
N TRP A 60 34.54 4.48 6.17
CA TRP A 60 35.47 5.12 7.10
C TRP A 60 36.06 6.43 6.53
N GLU A 61 36.48 6.43 5.26
CA GLU A 61 36.98 7.60 4.54
C GLU A 61 35.93 8.73 4.54
N LEU A 62 34.67 8.42 4.18
CA LEU A 62 33.61 9.42 4.14
C LEU A 62 33.34 10.02 5.53
N LEU A 63 33.20 9.17 6.56
CA LEU A 63 32.89 9.64 7.91
C LEU A 63 34.03 10.46 8.52
N THR A 64 35.29 10.06 8.31
CA THR A 64 36.43 10.61 9.07
C THR A 64 37.27 11.61 8.30
N GLU A 65 37.43 11.45 6.99
CA GLU A 65 38.26 12.33 6.16
C GLU A 65 37.41 13.43 5.52
N GLU A 66 36.31 13.05 4.86
CA GLU A 66 35.44 14.00 4.14
C GLU A 66 34.52 14.77 5.10
N TRP A 67 33.89 14.08 6.05
CA TRP A 67 33.00 14.71 7.05
C TRP A 67 33.69 15.08 8.36
N GLY A 68 34.93 14.61 8.56
CA GLY A 68 35.75 15.04 9.68
C GLY A 68 35.27 14.58 11.06
N LEU A 69 34.51 13.48 11.15
CA LEU A 69 34.10 12.95 12.46
C LEU A 69 35.33 12.49 13.28
N PRO A 70 35.32 12.75 14.60
CA PRO A 70 36.43 12.38 15.46
C PRO A 70 36.59 10.86 15.53
N LYS A 71 37.71 10.36 14.99
CA LYS A 71 38.04 8.93 14.93
C LYS A 71 38.03 8.26 16.29
N ASP A 72 38.45 8.99 17.33
CA ASP A 72 38.48 8.55 18.72
C ASP A 72 37.09 8.50 19.39
N ALA A 73 36.03 8.93 18.71
CA ALA A 73 34.65 8.71 19.12
C ALA A 73 33.98 7.52 18.40
N LEU A 74 34.58 6.99 17.33
CA LEU A 74 33.96 5.94 16.53
C LEU A 74 34.28 4.53 17.05
N TRP A 75 33.31 3.65 16.83
CA TRP A 75 33.33 2.23 17.15
C TRP A 75 32.75 1.43 15.98
N ALA A 76 33.15 0.17 15.85
CA ALA A 76 32.56 -0.75 14.88
C ALA A 76 31.98 -1.97 15.60
N THR A 77 30.90 -2.53 15.08
CA THR A 77 30.36 -3.83 15.49
C THR A 77 30.37 -4.79 14.31
N VAL A 78 30.60 -6.08 14.53
CA VAL A 78 30.59 -7.12 13.50
C VAL A 78 29.83 -8.34 13.99
N PHE A 79 29.30 -9.13 13.05
CA PHE A 79 28.67 -10.40 13.38
C PHE A 79 29.66 -11.34 14.07
N GLU A 80 29.22 -12.05 15.10
CA GLU A 80 30.09 -12.87 15.94
C GLU A 80 30.87 -13.94 15.16
N GLU A 81 30.33 -14.42 14.04
CA GLU A 81 30.96 -15.40 13.15
C GLU A 81 31.64 -14.78 11.91
N ASP A 82 31.69 -13.44 11.79
CA ASP A 82 32.33 -12.74 10.66
C ASP A 82 33.76 -12.28 10.98
N ASP A 83 34.68 -13.25 10.98
CA ASP A 83 36.11 -12.99 11.21
C ASP A 83 36.74 -12.08 10.13
N GLU A 84 36.26 -12.18 8.89
CA GLU A 84 36.76 -11.38 7.77
C GLU A 84 36.52 -9.88 8.02
N ALA A 85 35.30 -9.50 8.44
CA ALA A 85 35.00 -8.11 8.78
C ALA A 85 35.81 -7.63 10.00
N ALA A 86 35.96 -8.48 11.02
CA ALA A 86 36.69 -8.15 12.24
C ALA A 86 38.18 -7.86 11.99
N GLU A 87 38.81 -8.61 11.07
CA GLU A 87 40.20 -8.42 10.67
C GLU A 87 40.38 -7.21 9.75
N LEU A 88 39.43 -6.98 8.83
CA LEU A 88 39.50 -5.89 7.87
C LEU A 88 39.47 -4.51 8.53
N TRP A 89 38.64 -4.30 9.56
CA TRP A 89 38.52 -3.00 10.23
C TRP A 89 39.88 -2.39 10.62
N PRO A 90 40.72 -3.01 11.46
CA PRO A 90 42.04 -2.48 11.79
C PRO A 90 43.07 -2.57 10.65
N GLU A 91 42.81 -3.36 9.61
CA GLU A 91 43.70 -3.49 8.45
C GLU A 91 43.56 -2.32 7.47
N VAL A 92 42.32 -1.90 7.17
CA VAL A 92 42.03 -0.88 6.15
C VAL A 92 41.61 0.47 6.72
N THR A 93 41.52 0.58 8.05
CA THR A 93 41.24 1.81 8.77
C THR A 93 42.26 2.02 9.89
N ASP A 94 42.23 3.18 10.53
CA ASP A 94 42.96 3.45 11.77
C ASP A 94 42.13 3.20 13.05
N LEU A 95 41.01 2.49 12.95
CA LEU A 95 40.23 2.04 14.10
C LEU A 95 40.97 0.90 14.83
N PRO A 96 41.27 1.04 16.14
CA PRO A 96 41.98 0.01 16.87
C PRO A 96 41.09 -1.22 17.13
N ALA A 97 41.69 -2.41 17.18
CA ALA A 97 40.97 -3.67 17.29
C ALA A 97 40.07 -3.78 18.54
N GLU A 98 40.45 -3.15 19.65
CA GLU A 98 39.62 -3.12 20.87
C GLU A 98 38.30 -2.36 20.72
N ARG A 99 38.11 -1.60 19.64
CA ARG A 99 36.86 -0.89 19.31
C ARG A 99 36.03 -1.58 18.24
N VAL A 100 36.46 -2.76 17.80
CA VAL A 100 35.71 -3.65 16.92
C VAL A 100 35.04 -4.72 17.79
N LEU A 101 33.77 -4.51 18.11
CA LEU A 101 33.00 -5.35 19.01
C LEU A 101 32.23 -6.43 18.23
N ARG A 102 31.97 -7.57 18.86
CA ARG A 102 31.20 -8.68 18.24
C ARG A 102 29.81 -8.79 18.86
N PHE A 103 28.78 -8.90 18.02
CA PHE A 103 27.41 -9.15 18.44
C PHE A 103 26.75 -10.26 17.61
N GLY A 104 25.69 -10.84 18.17
CA GLY A 104 24.95 -11.93 17.54
C GLY A 104 23.91 -11.44 16.53
N HIS A 105 23.00 -12.35 16.18
CA HIS A 105 22.00 -12.15 15.11
C HIS A 105 21.12 -10.91 15.26
N LYS A 106 20.82 -10.48 16.48
CA LYS A 106 19.92 -9.35 16.73
C LYS A 106 20.47 -8.04 16.16
N ASP A 107 21.78 -7.83 16.30
CA ASP A 107 22.41 -6.55 16.00
C ASP A 107 23.20 -6.62 14.69
N ASN A 108 23.92 -7.73 14.42
CA ASN A 108 24.82 -7.81 13.27
C ASN A 108 24.46 -8.88 12.22
N PHE A 109 23.19 -9.28 12.12
CA PHE A 109 22.72 -10.12 11.01
C PHE A 109 21.45 -9.56 10.38
N TRP A 110 21.54 -9.16 9.13
CA TRP A 110 20.42 -8.52 8.42
C TRP A 110 19.65 -9.51 7.57
N GLU A 111 18.33 -9.39 7.57
CA GLU A 111 17.43 -10.19 6.74
C GLU A 111 16.22 -9.37 6.29
N MET A 112 15.80 -9.55 5.04
CA MET A 112 14.70 -8.80 4.43
C MET A 112 13.33 -9.12 5.07
N GLY A 113 13.15 -10.35 5.57
CA GLY A 113 11.90 -10.86 6.11
C GLY A 113 12.06 -12.29 6.61
N ALA A 114 10.93 -13.02 6.74
CA ALA A 114 10.96 -14.43 7.12
C ALA A 114 11.64 -15.32 6.06
N THR A 115 11.64 -14.88 4.80
CA THR A 115 12.35 -15.50 3.67
C THR A 115 13.02 -14.42 2.83
N GLY A 116 14.02 -14.82 2.03
CA GLY A 116 14.70 -13.94 1.08
C GLY A 116 16.17 -13.64 1.40
N PRO A 117 16.78 -12.66 0.70
CA PRO A 117 18.19 -12.32 0.85
C PRO A 117 18.54 -11.86 2.27
N CYS A 118 19.69 -12.32 2.76
CA CYS A 118 20.22 -12.01 4.09
C CYS A 118 21.75 -12.17 4.15
N GLY A 119 22.35 -11.71 5.25
CA GLY A 119 23.78 -11.83 5.48
C GLY A 119 24.26 -11.17 6.76
N PRO A 120 25.51 -11.44 7.17
CA PRO A 120 26.14 -10.71 8.27
C PRO A 120 26.28 -9.23 7.90
N CYS A 121 26.36 -8.38 8.91
CA CYS A 121 26.65 -6.97 8.70
C CYS A 121 27.66 -6.45 9.72
N THR A 122 28.19 -5.27 9.42
CA THR A 122 28.98 -4.48 10.36
C THR A 122 28.40 -3.08 10.47
N GLU A 123 28.42 -2.49 11.66
CA GLU A 123 27.82 -1.18 11.90
C GLU A 123 28.83 -0.22 12.50
N ILE A 124 28.77 1.03 12.06
CA ILE A 124 29.61 2.12 12.57
C ILE A 124 28.79 2.91 13.59
N HIS A 125 29.35 3.05 14.78
CA HIS A 125 28.75 3.75 15.91
C HIS A 125 29.58 4.96 16.31
N ILE A 126 28.93 5.97 16.85
CA ILE A 126 29.59 7.11 17.49
C ILE A 126 29.26 7.16 18.98
N ASP A 127 30.30 7.35 19.80
CA ASP A 127 30.19 7.75 21.20
C ASP A 127 30.10 9.27 21.27
N ARG A 128 28.91 9.77 21.62
CA ARG A 128 28.64 11.21 21.68
C ARG A 128 29.06 11.85 23.00
N GLY A 129 29.42 11.04 24.00
CA GLY A 129 29.79 11.49 25.34
C GLY A 129 28.74 11.12 26.42
N PRO A 130 29.16 10.94 27.69
CA PRO A 130 28.28 10.55 28.79
C PRO A 130 27.05 11.45 29.01
N GLU A 131 27.14 12.74 28.66
CA GLU A 131 26.07 13.72 28.76
C GLU A 131 24.86 13.43 27.86
N PHE A 132 25.06 12.66 26.78
CA PHE A 132 23.99 12.24 25.87
C PHE A 132 23.30 10.95 26.31
N CYS A 133 23.67 10.35 27.44
CA CYS A 133 22.98 9.18 27.97
C CYS A 133 21.61 9.57 28.57
N ASP A 134 20.55 9.30 27.81
CA ASP A 134 19.15 9.52 28.16
C ASP A 134 18.60 8.50 29.18
N LYS A 135 19.35 7.43 29.45
CA LYS A 135 19.01 6.36 30.40
C LYS A 135 19.94 6.29 31.62
N LYS A 136 20.69 7.37 31.89
CA LYS A 136 21.70 7.40 32.97
C LYS A 136 21.12 7.13 34.37
N ASP A 137 19.83 7.43 34.57
CA ASP A 137 19.14 7.29 35.85
C ASP A 137 18.40 5.94 35.98
N ASP A 138 18.40 5.11 34.92
CA ASP A 138 17.84 3.75 34.96
C ASP A 138 18.87 2.77 35.54
N PRO A 139 18.62 2.17 36.72
CA PRO A 139 19.55 1.25 37.35
C PRO A 139 19.80 -0.04 36.56
N ASN A 140 18.94 -0.37 35.59
CA ASN A 140 19.10 -1.54 34.72
C ASN A 140 19.84 -1.21 33.41
N HIS A 141 20.14 0.06 33.15
CA HIS A 141 20.78 0.48 31.91
C HIS A 141 22.30 0.27 31.96
N VAL A 142 22.83 -0.40 30.94
CA VAL A 142 24.27 -0.50 30.68
C VAL A 142 24.62 0.43 29.51
N CYS A 143 25.34 1.52 29.81
CA CYS A 143 25.71 2.54 28.83
C CYS A 143 26.92 2.09 27.99
N GLN A 144 26.65 1.42 26.88
CA GLN A 144 27.63 0.87 25.94
C GLN A 144 27.08 0.85 24.49
N VAL A 145 27.94 0.52 23.51
CA VAL A 145 27.52 0.27 22.11
C VAL A 145 26.42 -0.80 22.09
N ASN A 146 25.36 -0.60 21.29
CA ASN A 146 24.14 -1.41 21.30
C ASN A 146 23.41 -1.51 22.65
N GLY A 147 23.69 -0.59 23.59
CA GLY A 147 23.01 -0.48 24.88
C GLY A 147 21.65 0.24 24.84
N GLY A 148 21.23 0.73 23.66
CA GLY A 148 19.92 1.36 23.43
C GLY A 148 19.73 2.71 24.15
N CYS A 149 20.78 3.53 24.24
CA CYS A 149 20.72 4.90 24.74
C CYS A 149 21.28 5.90 23.73
N ALA A 150 20.93 7.17 23.89
CA ALA A 150 21.26 8.23 22.93
C ALA A 150 22.74 8.65 22.89
N ARG A 151 23.60 8.07 23.75
CA ARG A 151 25.06 8.27 23.73
C ARG A 151 25.73 7.52 22.60
N PHE A 152 25.40 6.24 22.42
CA PHE A 152 25.97 5.40 21.39
C PHE A 152 24.95 5.25 20.26
N ILE A 153 25.18 5.97 19.16
CA ILE A 153 24.27 5.97 18.02
C ILE A 153 24.93 5.25 16.85
N GLU A 154 24.20 4.29 16.29
CA GLU A 154 24.51 3.66 15.01
C GLU A 154 24.31 4.68 13.88
N LEU A 155 25.39 4.96 13.13
CA LEU A 155 25.42 5.89 12.01
C LEU A 155 25.21 5.21 10.67
N TRP A 156 25.77 4.01 10.51
CA TRP A 156 25.79 3.32 9.22
C TRP A 156 25.86 1.81 9.42
N ASN A 157 24.94 1.08 8.78
CA ASN A 157 24.97 -0.38 8.67
C ASN A 157 25.48 -0.80 7.28
N LEU A 158 26.46 -1.70 7.25
CA LEU A 158 27.06 -2.26 6.04
C LEU A 158 26.72 -3.76 5.98
N VAL A 159 25.70 -4.10 5.20
CA VAL A 159 25.20 -5.46 5.06
C VAL A 159 25.91 -6.20 3.93
N PHE A 160 26.39 -7.39 4.25
CA PHE A 160 27.13 -8.26 3.35
C PHE A 160 26.24 -9.43 2.92
N ILE A 161 25.32 -9.14 1.99
CA ILE A 161 24.33 -10.10 1.52
C ILE A 161 25.04 -11.23 0.77
N GLN A 162 24.93 -12.45 1.31
CA GLN A 162 25.58 -13.64 0.76
C GLN A 162 24.69 -14.90 0.84
N TYR A 163 23.54 -14.83 1.52
CA TYR A 163 22.62 -15.95 1.68
C TYR A 163 21.21 -15.59 1.22
N ASN A 164 20.41 -16.60 0.91
CA ASN A 164 18.97 -16.55 0.75
C ASN A 164 18.32 -17.53 1.73
N ARG A 165 17.47 -17.02 2.63
CA ARG A 165 16.69 -17.82 3.58
C ARG A 165 15.44 -18.37 2.89
N ASP A 166 15.23 -19.67 2.95
CA ASP A 166 14.02 -20.32 2.44
C ASP A 166 12.87 -20.35 3.48
N GLU A 167 11.72 -20.91 3.08
CA GLU A 167 10.52 -21.03 3.93
C GLU A 167 10.72 -21.93 5.16
N ASN A 168 11.70 -22.83 5.14
CA ASN A 168 12.06 -23.68 6.27
C ASN A 168 13.08 -23.00 7.20
N GLY A 169 13.55 -21.80 6.84
CA GLY A 169 14.57 -21.04 7.57
C GLY A 169 16.01 -21.41 7.22
N GLU A 170 16.24 -22.31 6.26
CA GLU A 170 17.57 -22.75 5.83
C GLU A 170 18.25 -21.67 4.96
N LEU A 171 19.55 -21.50 5.15
CA LEU A 171 20.36 -20.50 4.44
C LEU A 171 21.05 -21.13 3.23
N HIS A 172 20.75 -20.62 2.05
CA HIS A 172 21.37 -21.04 0.79
C HIS A 172 22.33 -19.96 0.30
N GLU A 173 23.56 -20.32 -0.08
CA GLU A 173 24.52 -19.35 -0.63
C GLU A 173 24.01 -18.73 -1.94
N LEU A 174 24.23 -17.42 -2.09
CA LEU A 174 23.92 -16.70 -3.31
C LEU A 174 25.01 -16.91 -4.37
N PRO A 175 24.66 -16.89 -5.68
CA PRO A 175 25.63 -17.00 -6.77
C PRO A 175 26.67 -15.88 -6.81
N ALA A 176 26.36 -14.74 -6.19
CA ALA A 176 27.24 -13.60 -6.04
C ALA A 176 27.02 -12.96 -4.68
N LYS A 177 28.08 -12.36 -4.13
CA LYS A 177 28.03 -11.56 -2.91
C LYS A 177 27.67 -10.12 -3.26
N HIS A 178 26.88 -9.48 -2.41
CA HIS A 178 26.39 -8.12 -2.60
C HIS A 178 26.68 -7.28 -1.36
N VAL A 179 26.74 -5.96 -1.56
CA VAL A 179 26.81 -4.99 -0.46
C VAL A 179 25.54 -4.16 -0.52
N ASP A 180 24.92 -3.99 0.64
CA ASP A 180 23.78 -3.11 0.88
C ASP A 180 24.09 -2.26 2.10
N THR A 181 24.28 -0.96 1.92
CA THR A 181 24.57 -0.06 3.04
C THR A 181 23.39 0.86 3.30
N GLY A 182 23.21 1.23 4.56
CA GLY A 182 22.18 2.18 4.98
C GLY A 182 22.67 3.08 6.12
N ALA A 183 22.71 4.38 5.87
CA ALA A 183 22.96 5.41 6.86
C ALA A 183 21.75 6.34 6.97
N GLY A 184 21.30 6.62 8.18
CA GLY A 184 20.18 7.55 8.41
C GLY A 184 20.64 9.00 8.32
N LEU A 185 20.11 9.77 7.36
CA LEU A 185 20.45 11.18 7.16
C LEU A 185 20.24 11.97 8.45
N GLU A 186 19.10 11.79 9.11
CA GLU A 186 18.71 12.53 10.30
C GLU A 186 19.71 12.36 11.45
N ARG A 187 20.21 11.13 11.64
CA ARG A 187 21.24 10.84 12.66
C ARG A 187 22.56 11.50 12.32
N LEU A 188 22.99 11.40 11.05
CA LEU A 188 24.23 12.02 10.58
C LEU A 188 24.19 13.55 10.72
N VAL A 189 23.09 14.18 10.31
CA VAL A 189 22.89 15.63 10.42
C VAL A 189 22.92 16.08 11.88
N ALA A 190 22.29 15.35 12.79
CA ALA A 190 22.32 15.66 14.22
C ALA A 190 23.76 15.64 14.77
N VAL A 191 24.56 14.66 14.38
CA VAL A 191 25.97 14.56 14.77
C VAL A 191 26.80 15.68 14.18
N LEU A 192 26.70 15.94 12.87
CA LEU A 192 27.46 16.98 12.18
C LEU A 192 27.15 18.39 12.69
N GLN A 193 25.90 18.63 13.11
CA GLN A 193 25.47 19.90 13.70
C GLN A 193 25.68 19.99 15.22
N GLY A 194 26.19 18.92 15.86
CA GLY A 194 26.38 18.86 17.32
C GLY A 194 25.07 18.96 18.12
N LYS A 195 23.97 18.42 17.60
CA LYS A 195 22.63 18.48 18.19
C LYS A 195 22.30 17.23 18.97
N ALA A 196 21.73 17.37 20.17
CA ALA A 196 21.38 16.24 21.05
C ALA A 196 20.33 15.31 20.46
N SER A 197 19.41 15.87 19.67
CA SER A 197 18.30 15.16 19.06
C SER A 197 18.22 15.44 17.56
N ASN A 198 17.75 14.46 16.80
CA ASN A 198 17.46 14.63 15.37
C ASN A 198 16.45 15.77 15.16
N TYR A 199 15.51 15.93 16.09
CA TYR A 199 14.48 16.97 16.07
C TYR A 199 15.02 18.39 16.31
N ASP A 200 16.27 18.54 16.76
CA ASP A 200 16.89 19.84 17.03
C ASP A 200 17.71 20.37 15.82
N THR A 201 17.67 19.63 14.71
CA THR A 201 18.35 19.96 13.45
C THR A 201 17.51 20.89 12.58
N ASP A 202 18.14 21.51 11.59
CA ASP A 202 17.48 22.30 10.55
C ASP A 202 16.47 21.52 9.71
N LEU A 203 16.50 20.18 9.73
CA LEU A 203 15.48 19.33 9.09
C LEU A 203 14.10 19.42 9.77
N PHE A 204 14.06 19.66 11.08
CA PHE A 204 12.82 19.62 11.87
C PHE A 204 12.46 20.97 12.51
N GLN A 205 13.44 21.79 12.86
CA GLN A 205 13.22 23.05 13.57
C GLN A 205 12.24 24.00 12.87
N PRO A 206 12.25 24.17 11.52
CA PRO A 206 11.23 24.98 10.84
C PRO A 206 9.80 24.46 11.04
N ILE A 207 9.61 23.14 11.04
CA ILE A 207 8.31 22.49 11.28
C ILE A 207 7.89 22.68 12.74
N ILE A 208 8.80 22.46 13.68
CA ILE A 208 8.55 22.64 15.12
C ILE A 208 8.13 24.07 15.43
N ARG A 209 8.84 25.07 14.91
CA ARG A 209 8.47 26.49 15.06
C ARG A 209 7.06 26.77 14.53
N ARG A 210 6.69 26.15 13.41
CA ARG A 210 5.33 26.30 12.88
C ARG A 210 4.28 25.71 13.83
N ILE A 211 4.59 24.60 14.50
CA ILE A 211 3.73 24.02 15.53
C ILE A 211 3.64 24.96 16.73
N GLU A 212 4.74 25.61 17.15
CA GLU A 212 4.73 26.59 18.25
C GLU A 212 3.81 27.77 17.93
N GLU A 213 3.91 28.32 16.71
CA GLU A 213 3.05 29.41 16.24
C GLU A 213 1.56 29.05 16.24
N ILE A 214 1.22 27.82 15.82
CA ILE A 214 -0.17 27.37 15.75
C ILE A 214 -0.75 27.10 17.14
N THR A 215 0.05 26.51 18.03
CA THR A 215 -0.39 26.02 19.34
C THR A 215 -0.26 27.06 20.45
N GLY A 216 0.62 28.04 20.28
CA GLY A 216 1.02 28.97 21.34
C GLY A 216 1.85 28.32 22.47
N LYS A 217 2.30 27.07 22.30
CA LYS A 217 3.16 26.34 23.25
C LYS A 217 4.61 26.38 22.75
N SER A 218 5.57 26.14 23.65
CA SER A 218 7.01 26.13 23.33
C SER A 218 7.60 24.72 23.37
N TYR A 219 8.53 24.44 22.46
CA TYR A 219 9.33 23.22 22.45
C TYR A 219 10.63 23.46 23.22
N GLU A 220 10.81 22.74 24.34
CA GLU A 220 11.96 22.89 25.23
C GLU A 220 13.04 21.83 24.97
N GLY A 221 12.75 20.83 24.13
CA GLY A 221 13.70 19.76 23.78
C GLY A 221 13.80 18.65 24.83
N GLY A 222 12.90 18.61 25.81
CA GLY A 222 12.86 17.59 26.85
C GLY A 222 12.13 16.30 26.47
N PHE A 223 11.71 15.56 27.49
CA PHE A 223 10.87 14.35 27.36
C PHE A 223 9.48 14.57 27.98
N THR A 224 9.04 15.83 28.04
CA THR A 224 7.68 16.15 28.51
C THR A 224 6.65 15.76 27.45
N GLU A 225 5.40 15.47 27.84
CA GLU A 225 4.35 15.14 26.87
C GLU A 225 4.17 16.21 25.77
N PRO A 226 4.25 17.53 26.05
CA PRO A 226 4.30 18.54 25.00
C PRO A 226 5.49 18.36 24.03
N ASP A 227 6.71 18.15 24.52
CA ASP A 227 7.89 17.96 23.65
C ASP A 227 7.74 16.73 22.75
N VAL A 228 7.22 15.62 23.31
CA VAL A 228 6.90 14.42 22.55
C VAL A 228 5.89 14.74 21.44
N ALA A 229 4.84 15.51 21.75
CA ALA A 229 3.83 15.90 20.76
C ALA A 229 4.42 16.73 19.62
N PHE A 230 5.32 17.69 19.92
CA PHE A 230 6.03 18.46 18.90
C PHE A 230 6.82 17.55 17.95
N ARG A 231 7.59 16.61 18.50
CA ARG A 231 8.40 15.66 17.73
C ARG A 231 7.53 14.75 16.86
N VAL A 232 6.47 14.19 17.43
CA VAL A 232 5.54 13.32 16.70
C VAL A 232 4.89 14.06 15.54
N LEU A 233 4.38 15.28 15.78
CA LEU A 233 3.77 16.09 14.73
C LEU A 233 4.76 16.41 13.61
N ALA A 234 5.99 16.79 13.96
CA ALA A 234 7.03 17.15 13.00
C ALA A 234 7.51 15.96 12.16
N ASP A 235 7.62 14.77 12.76
CA ASP A 235 7.93 13.52 12.04
C ASP A 235 6.78 13.09 11.13
N HIS A 236 5.56 13.04 11.67
CA HIS A 236 4.41 12.49 10.97
C HIS A 236 3.99 13.33 9.77
N ILE A 237 4.13 14.66 9.82
CA ILE A 237 3.86 15.49 8.65
C ILE A 237 4.84 15.20 7.51
N ARG A 238 6.13 14.92 7.80
CA ARG A 238 7.09 14.51 6.76
C ARG A 238 6.63 13.20 6.12
N ALA A 239 6.35 12.18 6.94
CA ALA A 239 5.88 10.88 6.45
C ALA A 239 4.62 10.97 5.58
N LEU A 240 3.61 11.72 6.02
CA LEU A 240 2.38 11.94 5.27
C LEU A 240 2.64 12.68 3.96
N SER A 241 3.43 13.75 4.00
CA SER A 241 3.69 14.58 2.82
C SER A 241 4.39 13.79 1.72
N PHE A 242 5.43 13.02 2.06
CA PHE A 242 6.14 12.19 1.09
C PHE A 242 5.28 11.05 0.55
N ALA A 243 4.54 10.36 1.41
CA ALA A 243 3.70 9.26 0.96
C ALA A 243 2.57 9.73 0.03
N ILE A 244 1.96 10.88 0.31
CA ILE A 244 0.91 11.47 -0.54
C ILE A 244 1.51 12.04 -1.83
N ALA A 245 2.67 12.68 -1.76
CA ALA A 245 3.40 13.12 -2.95
C ALA A 245 3.70 11.94 -3.90
N ASP A 246 4.07 10.77 -3.36
CA ASP A 246 4.32 9.55 -4.13
C ASP A 246 3.02 8.80 -4.55
N GLY A 247 1.84 9.34 -4.24
CA GLY A 247 0.54 8.86 -4.72
C GLY A 247 -0.19 7.87 -3.79
N ALA A 248 0.26 7.70 -2.55
CA ALA A 248 -0.52 6.97 -1.55
C ALA A 248 -1.61 7.86 -0.94
N LEU A 249 -2.80 7.31 -0.71
CA LEU A 249 -3.92 8.02 -0.08
C LEU A 249 -4.40 7.28 1.16
N PRO A 250 -4.86 7.98 2.23
CA PRO A 250 -5.50 7.35 3.38
C PRO A 250 -6.70 6.48 2.98
N SER A 251 -6.73 5.24 3.47
CA SER A 251 -7.81 4.26 3.22
C SER A 251 -7.94 3.28 4.38
N ASN A 252 -8.88 2.33 4.30
CA ASN A 252 -9.06 1.31 5.33
C ASN A 252 -8.11 0.11 5.20
N GLU A 253 -7.33 0.01 4.11
CA GLU A 253 -6.54 -1.18 3.80
C GLU A 253 -5.14 -0.86 3.26
N GLY A 254 -4.24 -1.83 3.33
CA GLY A 254 -2.88 -1.75 2.78
C GLY A 254 -2.11 -0.51 3.21
N ARG A 255 -1.42 0.14 2.27
CA ARG A 255 -0.64 1.36 2.53
C ARG A 255 -1.51 2.54 2.99
N GLY A 256 -2.75 2.63 2.51
CA GLY A 256 -3.64 3.73 2.90
C GLY A 256 -4.05 3.65 4.36
N TYR A 257 -4.18 2.44 4.91
CA TYR A 257 -4.37 2.22 6.34
C TYR A 257 -3.18 2.73 7.17
N VAL A 258 -1.96 2.53 6.69
CA VAL A 258 -0.74 3.03 7.35
C VAL A 258 -0.74 4.56 7.42
N LEU A 259 -1.05 5.25 6.32
CA LEU A 259 -1.14 6.72 6.31
C LEU A 259 -2.23 7.23 7.26
N ARG A 260 -3.38 6.56 7.27
CA ARG A 260 -4.47 6.87 8.20
C ARG A 260 -4.04 6.73 9.67
N ARG A 261 -3.25 5.69 10.00
CA ARG A 261 -2.70 5.51 11.36
C ARG A 261 -1.78 6.67 11.77
N ILE A 262 -0.84 7.04 10.91
CA ILE A 262 0.09 8.17 11.14
C ILE A 262 -0.72 9.46 11.38
N LEU A 263 -1.67 9.78 10.50
CA LEU A 263 -2.47 11.00 10.62
C LEU A 263 -3.31 11.02 11.90
N ARG A 264 -3.98 9.92 12.24
CA ARG A 264 -4.80 9.83 13.46
C ARG A 264 -3.95 9.92 14.73
N ARG A 265 -2.75 9.34 14.73
CA ARG A 265 -1.76 9.53 15.82
C ARG A 265 -1.36 10.99 15.93
N ALA A 266 -1.01 11.65 14.83
CA ALA A 266 -0.69 13.07 14.81
C ALA A 266 -1.84 13.93 15.36
N ALA A 267 -3.09 13.69 14.94
CA ALA A 267 -4.27 14.40 15.42
C ALA A 267 -4.46 14.25 16.94
N ARG A 268 -4.24 13.05 17.48
CA ARG A 268 -4.25 12.81 18.93
C ARG A 268 -3.18 13.62 19.66
N PHE A 269 -1.95 13.67 19.14
CA PHE A 269 -0.89 14.49 19.76
C PHE A 269 -1.18 15.99 19.64
N GLY A 270 -1.92 16.43 18.61
CA GLY A 270 -2.48 17.77 18.54
C GLY A 270 -3.37 18.12 19.74
N ARG A 271 -4.14 17.17 20.27
CA ARG A 271 -4.96 17.36 21.48
C ARG A 271 -4.13 17.54 22.75
N ILE A 272 -2.94 16.94 22.85
CA ILE A 272 -1.98 17.20 23.95
C ILE A 272 -1.53 18.66 23.90
N LEU A 273 -1.38 19.22 22.70
CA LEU A 273 -1.08 20.63 22.49
C LEU A 273 -2.31 21.56 22.55
N ASP A 274 -3.47 21.04 22.97
CA ASP A 274 -4.75 21.77 23.11
C ASP A 274 -5.27 22.39 21.80
N VAL A 275 -4.97 21.75 20.66
CA VAL A 275 -5.50 22.15 19.35
C VAL A 275 -6.61 21.20 18.94
N HIS A 276 -7.82 21.75 18.81
CA HIS A 276 -9.05 21.00 18.51
C HIS A 276 -9.47 21.08 17.03
N GLU A 277 -9.13 22.19 16.38
CA GLU A 277 -9.40 22.42 14.96
C GLU A 277 -8.35 21.76 14.05
N PRO A 278 -8.69 21.41 12.80
CA PRO A 278 -7.73 20.87 11.84
C PRO A 278 -6.56 21.84 11.59
N PHE A 279 -5.34 21.35 11.77
CA PHE A 279 -4.13 22.16 11.62
C PHE A 279 -2.94 21.42 11.01
N ILE A 280 -2.94 20.08 10.97
CA ILE A 280 -1.78 19.30 10.50
C ILE A 280 -1.44 19.66 9.05
N PHE A 281 -2.44 19.91 8.21
CA PHE A 281 -2.23 20.34 6.82
C PHE A 281 -1.43 21.64 6.72
N ARG A 282 -1.46 22.52 7.72
CA ARG A 282 -0.69 23.78 7.74
C ARG A 282 0.81 23.56 7.97
N LEU A 283 1.21 22.33 8.29
CA LEU A 283 2.60 21.92 8.46
C LEU A 283 3.23 21.45 7.15
N VAL A 284 2.45 21.26 6.07
CA VAL A 284 2.97 20.85 4.74
C VAL A 284 3.90 21.91 4.16
N GLN A 285 3.55 23.19 4.27
CA GLN A 285 4.39 24.30 3.76
C GLN A 285 5.82 24.27 4.35
N PRO A 286 6.02 24.19 5.69
CA PRO A 286 7.37 24.01 6.25
C PRO A 286 8.13 22.79 5.71
N VAL A 287 7.45 21.67 5.45
CA VAL A 287 8.10 20.50 4.83
C VAL A 287 8.54 20.81 3.40
N ALA A 288 7.68 21.45 2.61
CA ALA A 288 7.98 21.87 1.25
C ALA A 288 9.11 22.92 1.18
N ASP A 289 9.21 23.79 2.19
CA ASP A 289 10.28 24.78 2.30
C ASP A 289 11.64 24.10 2.56
N VAL A 290 11.68 23.15 3.52
CA VAL A 290 12.92 22.46 3.92
C VAL A 290 13.38 21.45 2.88
N MET A 291 12.45 20.70 2.28
CA MET A 291 12.78 19.50 1.48
C MET A 291 12.46 19.63 0.00
N GLY A 292 11.64 20.61 -0.40
CA GLY A 292 11.10 20.71 -1.76
C GLY A 292 12.10 21.15 -2.83
N ASP A 293 13.30 21.59 -2.48
CA ASP A 293 14.37 21.84 -3.47
C ASP A 293 14.95 20.54 -4.03
N PHE A 294 15.07 19.51 -3.19
CA PHE A 294 15.57 18.18 -3.58
C PHE A 294 14.42 17.24 -3.99
N TYR A 295 13.25 17.40 -3.36
CA TYR A 295 12.03 16.64 -3.65
C TYR A 295 10.93 17.56 -4.21
N PRO A 296 11.05 18.01 -5.47
CA PRO A 296 10.12 18.96 -6.08
C PRO A 296 8.67 18.47 -6.09
N GLU A 297 8.45 17.15 -6.09
CA GLU A 297 7.11 16.56 -6.02
C GLU A 297 6.31 17.00 -4.79
N VAL A 298 6.98 17.32 -3.67
CA VAL A 298 6.33 17.80 -2.45
C VAL A 298 5.76 19.21 -2.65
N ARG A 299 6.46 20.08 -3.39
CA ARG A 299 5.99 21.43 -3.75
C ARG A 299 4.93 21.38 -4.84
N GLU A 300 5.18 20.60 -5.90
CA GLU A 300 4.26 20.47 -7.03
C GLU A 300 2.89 19.92 -6.60
N ARG A 301 2.87 19.03 -5.59
CA ARG A 301 1.65 18.39 -5.09
C ARG A 301 1.17 18.95 -3.76
N GLN A 302 1.69 20.10 -3.30
CA GLN A 302 1.36 20.68 -2.00
C GLN A 302 -0.15 20.82 -1.78
N ASP A 303 -0.88 21.40 -2.74
CA ASP A 303 -2.34 21.58 -2.65
C ASP A 303 -3.11 20.26 -2.50
N LEU A 304 -2.61 19.17 -3.10
CA LEU A 304 -3.19 17.85 -2.94
C LEU A 304 -2.91 17.31 -1.54
N ILE A 305 -1.66 17.39 -1.08
CA ILE A 305 -1.23 16.91 0.24
C ILE A 305 -2.03 17.62 1.34
N GLU A 306 -2.13 18.96 1.27
CA GLU A 306 -2.88 19.75 2.25
C GLU A 306 -4.36 19.36 2.31
N ARG A 307 -5.02 19.20 1.15
CA ARG A 307 -6.42 18.78 1.10
C ARG A 307 -6.63 17.39 1.67
N VAL A 308 -5.82 16.42 1.26
CA VAL A 308 -5.91 15.04 1.74
C VAL A 308 -5.79 14.97 3.26
N ILE A 309 -4.77 15.63 3.82
CA ILE A 309 -4.53 15.65 5.26
C ILE A 309 -5.69 16.35 5.98
N LYS A 310 -6.12 17.52 5.50
CA LYS A 310 -7.20 18.29 6.10
C LYS A 310 -8.51 17.51 6.13
N THR A 311 -8.88 16.86 5.04
CA THR A 311 -10.14 16.10 4.95
C THR A 311 -10.17 14.90 5.91
N GLU A 312 -9.08 14.14 6.00
CA GLU A 312 -9.01 13.01 6.96
C GLU A 312 -8.96 13.51 8.41
N GLU A 313 -8.23 14.61 8.69
CA GLU A 313 -8.17 15.24 10.01
C GLU A 313 -9.55 15.74 10.46
N GLU A 314 -10.30 16.42 9.57
CA GLU A 314 -11.68 16.85 9.82
C GLU A 314 -12.62 15.67 10.05
N SER A 315 -12.48 14.60 9.27
CA SER A 315 -13.30 13.40 9.41
C SER A 315 -13.08 12.73 10.76
N PHE A 316 -11.82 12.56 11.17
CA PHE A 316 -11.48 11.91 12.44
C PHE A 316 -11.74 12.82 13.65
N GLY A 317 -11.50 14.14 13.51
CA GLY A 317 -11.73 15.12 14.58
C GLY A 317 -13.16 15.08 15.14
N ARG A 318 -14.17 14.76 14.31
CA ARG A 318 -15.57 14.61 14.72
C ARG A 318 -15.80 13.48 15.73
N THR A 319 -14.99 12.44 15.70
CA THR A 319 -15.12 11.26 16.58
C THR A 319 -14.02 11.16 17.63
N LEU A 320 -12.89 11.84 17.41
CA LEU A 320 -11.70 11.81 18.26
C LEU A 320 -12.02 12.18 19.71
N ASP A 321 -12.63 13.34 19.95
CA ASP A 321 -12.83 13.84 21.33
C ASP A 321 -13.74 12.89 22.13
N ARG A 322 -14.79 12.35 21.48
CA ARG A 322 -15.68 11.37 22.10
C ARG A 322 -14.98 10.04 22.36
N GLY A 323 -14.15 9.57 21.42
CA GLY A 323 -13.38 8.35 21.60
C GLY A 323 -12.34 8.47 22.72
N LEU A 324 -11.67 9.63 22.84
CA LEU A 324 -10.75 9.92 23.95
C LEU A 324 -11.49 9.89 25.29
N GLU A 325 -12.67 10.49 25.37
CA GLU A 325 -13.49 10.47 26.60
C GLU A 325 -13.86 9.04 27.02
N ILE A 326 -14.29 8.20 26.06
CA ILE A 326 -14.63 6.78 26.31
C ILE A 326 -13.41 6.01 26.81
N PHE A 327 -12.27 6.20 26.16
CA PHE A 327 -11.02 5.58 26.58
C PHE A 327 -10.64 5.97 28.01
N GLU A 328 -10.63 7.28 28.30
CA GLU A 328 -10.21 7.81 29.61
C GLU A 328 -11.13 7.33 30.74
N GLN A 329 -12.44 7.34 30.51
CA GLN A 329 -13.40 6.80 31.49
C GLN A 329 -13.15 5.33 31.78
N LYS A 330 -12.90 4.52 30.74
CA LYS A 330 -12.64 3.09 30.90
C LYS A 330 -11.30 2.83 31.58
N ALA A 331 -10.23 3.51 31.16
CA ALA A 331 -8.90 3.38 31.73
C ALA A 331 -8.89 3.77 33.22
N ALA A 332 -9.52 4.89 33.59
CA ALA A 332 -9.62 5.32 34.98
C ALA A 332 -10.38 4.30 35.86
N ALA A 333 -11.47 3.71 35.34
CA ALA A 333 -12.22 2.69 36.05
C ALA A 333 -11.41 1.40 36.29
N LEU A 334 -10.63 0.96 35.29
CA LEU A 334 -9.75 -0.21 35.40
C LEU A 334 -8.65 0.01 36.42
N LEU A 335 -7.97 1.17 36.37
CA LEU A 335 -6.93 1.53 37.32
C LEU A 335 -7.48 1.60 38.76
N ALA A 336 -8.67 2.17 38.94
CA ALA A 336 -9.35 2.20 40.24
C ALA A 336 -9.72 0.80 40.76
N ALA A 337 -10.00 -0.15 39.86
CA ALA A 337 -10.27 -1.55 40.18
C ALA A 337 -8.99 -2.41 40.35
N GLY A 338 -7.80 -1.86 40.06
CA GLY A 338 -6.54 -2.60 40.08
C GLY A 338 -6.35 -3.55 38.89
N GLU A 339 -7.14 -3.39 37.83
CA GLU A 339 -7.02 -4.15 36.59
C GLU A 339 -5.95 -3.56 35.67
N LYS A 340 -5.26 -4.42 34.91
CA LYS A 340 -4.17 -4.02 34.00
C LYS A 340 -4.47 -4.19 32.52
N VAL A 341 -5.60 -4.82 32.19
CA VAL A 341 -5.95 -5.18 30.81
C VAL A 341 -7.16 -4.36 30.36
N PHE A 342 -6.96 -3.58 29.31
CA PHE A 342 -8.00 -2.82 28.64
C PHE A 342 -8.83 -3.77 27.75
N PRO A 343 -10.16 -3.85 27.96
CA PRO A 343 -10.99 -4.85 27.28
C PRO A 343 -11.02 -4.72 25.75
N GLY A 344 -10.96 -5.87 25.07
CA GLY A 344 -10.90 -5.95 23.60
C GLY A 344 -12.19 -5.50 22.92
N ASP A 345 -13.35 -5.62 23.59
CA ASP A 345 -14.64 -5.12 23.12
C ASP A 345 -14.72 -3.59 23.10
N VAL A 346 -14.13 -2.94 24.11
CA VAL A 346 -14.01 -1.47 24.12
C VAL A 346 -12.99 -1.00 23.10
N ALA A 347 -11.86 -1.71 22.94
CA ALA A 347 -10.90 -1.41 21.88
C ALA A 347 -11.53 -1.57 20.48
N PHE A 348 -12.37 -2.60 20.30
CA PHE A 348 -13.12 -2.82 19.06
C PHE A 348 -14.13 -1.70 18.82
N LEU A 349 -14.86 -1.25 19.85
CA LEU A 349 -15.77 -0.10 19.74
C LEU A 349 -15.03 1.17 19.32
N LEU A 350 -13.88 1.46 19.94
CA LEU A 350 -13.05 2.62 19.60
C LEU A 350 -12.59 2.55 18.13
N HIS A 351 -12.21 1.37 17.66
CA HIS A 351 -11.81 1.14 16.28
C HIS A 351 -12.96 1.27 15.28
N ASP A 352 -13.99 0.46 15.44
CA ASP A 352 -15.09 0.30 14.49
C ASP A 352 -15.99 1.54 14.43
N THR A 353 -16.30 2.14 15.58
CA THR A 353 -17.25 3.26 15.66
C THR A 353 -16.58 4.62 15.66
N TYR A 354 -15.46 4.77 16.38
CA TYR A 354 -14.81 6.07 16.57
C TYR A 354 -13.55 6.26 15.71
N GLY A 355 -13.14 5.23 14.97
CA GLY A 355 -12.01 5.29 14.05
C GLY A 355 -10.64 5.24 14.73
N PHE A 356 -10.51 4.75 15.95
CA PHE A 356 -9.21 4.64 16.62
C PHE A 356 -8.49 3.38 16.15
N PRO A 357 -7.33 3.49 15.48
CA PRO A 357 -6.52 2.31 15.21
C PRO A 357 -6.19 1.54 16.49
N LEU A 358 -6.07 0.21 16.41
CA LEU A 358 -5.76 -0.62 17.58
C LEU A 358 -4.45 -0.17 18.25
N ASP A 359 -3.44 0.16 17.44
CA ASP A 359 -2.14 0.66 17.90
C ASP A 359 -2.23 2.01 18.62
N LEU A 360 -3.14 2.89 18.20
CA LEU A 360 -3.40 4.13 18.95
C LEU A 360 -4.00 3.80 20.32
N THR A 361 -4.91 2.83 20.40
CA THR A 361 -5.48 2.37 21.67
C THR A 361 -4.43 1.70 22.55
N GLN A 362 -3.55 0.87 21.97
CA GLN A 362 -2.43 0.24 22.67
C GLN A 362 -1.43 1.27 23.21
N LEU A 363 -1.08 2.28 22.41
CA LEU A 363 -0.21 3.38 22.82
C LEU A 363 -0.81 4.12 24.02
N MET A 364 -2.08 4.51 23.92
CA MET A 364 -2.79 5.21 25.01
C MET A 364 -2.90 4.32 26.26
N ALA A 365 -3.13 3.01 26.11
CA ALA A 365 -3.15 2.06 27.22
C ALA A 365 -1.79 1.98 27.90
N ARG A 366 -0.70 1.86 27.13
CA ARG A 366 0.68 1.79 27.64
C ARG A 366 1.07 3.04 28.42
N GLU A 367 0.69 4.23 27.96
CA GLU A 367 0.91 5.50 28.67
C GLU A 367 0.22 5.53 30.05
N ARG A 368 -0.83 4.72 30.25
CA ARG A 368 -1.54 4.54 31.51
C ARG A 368 -1.06 3.32 32.31
N GLY A 369 -0.05 2.60 31.83
CA GLY A 369 0.44 1.36 32.45
C GLY A 369 -0.49 0.15 32.25
N LEU A 370 -1.35 0.19 31.23
CA LEU A 370 -2.28 -0.87 30.84
C LEU A 370 -1.78 -1.61 29.57
N THR A 371 -2.23 -2.85 29.39
CA THR A 371 -2.15 -3.59 28.12
C THR A 371 -3.53 -3.68 27.47
N VAL A 372 -3.64 -4.05 26.20
CA VAL A 372 -4.94 -4.25 25.52
C VAL A 372 -5.17 -5.75 25.31
N ASP A 373 -6.42 -6.20 25.48
CA ASP A 373 -6.85 -7.55 25.10
C ASP A 373 -6.98 -7.67 23.57
N GLU A 374 -5.86 -7.96 22.91
CA GLU A 374 -5.77 -8.12 21.46
C GLU A 374 -6.53 -9.35 20.95
N GLU A 375 -6.58 -10.43 21.73
CA GLU A 375 -7.32 -11.64 21.36
C GLU A 375 -8.82 -11.36 21.28
N GLY A 376 -9.36 -10.66 22.30
CA GLY A 376 -10.75 -10.21 22.33
C GLY A 376 -11.10 -9.28 21.17
N PHE A 377 -10.21 -8.33 20.86
CA PHE A 377 -10.35 -7.43 19.70
C PHE A 377 -10.39 -8.21 18.38
N ASN A 378 -9.40 -9.09 18.15
CA ASN A 378 -9.26 -9.84 16.90
C ASN A 378 -10.43 -10.79 16.66
N ARG A 379 -10.98 -11.38 17.74
CA ARG A 379 -12.19 -12.19 17.65
C ARG A 379 -13.37 -11.38 17.10
N LEU A 380 -13.60 -10.17 17.61
CA LEU A 380 -14.70 -9.30 17.15
C LEU A 380 -14.49 -8.80 15.72
N MET A 381 -13.24 -8.48 15.34
CA MET A 381 -12.89 -8.16 13.95
C MET A 381 -13.20 -9.32 13.00
N ASN A 382 -12.88 -10.55 13.38
CA ASN A 382 -13.18 -11.74 12.58
C ASN A 382 -14.70 -11.98 12.47
N GLU A 383 -15.44 -11.85 13.56
CA GLU A 383 -16.90 -11.95 13.52
C GLU A 383 -17.55 -10.90 12.60
N GLN A 384 -17.00 -9.67 12.54
CA GLN A 384 -17.45 -8.62 11.63
C GLN A 384 -17.11 -8.95 10.16
N ARG A 385 -15.90 -9.46 9.90
CA ARG A 385 -15.48 -9.91 8.57
C ARG A 385 -16.36 -11.05 8.07
N GLU A 386 -16.63 -12.06 8.90
CA GLU A 386 -17.51 -13.17 8.55
C GLU A 386 -18.95 -12.71 8.25
N ARG A 387 -19.48 -11.74 9.01
CA ARG A 387 -20.78 -11.12 8.73
C ARG A 387 -20.80 -10.40 7.38
N SER A 388 -19.69 -9.74 7.03
CA SER A 388 -19.53 -9.01 5.75
C SER A 388 -19.34 -9.96 4.56
N GLN A 389 -18.61 -11.07 4.75
CA GLN A 389 -18.37 -12.11 3.74
C GLN A 389 -19.61 -12.98 3.48
N LYS A 390 -20.49 -13.19 4.47
CA LYS A 390 -21.80 -13.82 4.24
C LYS A 390 -22.72 -13.01 3.32
N ALA A 391 -22.37 -11.76 3.00
CA ALA A 391 -23.03 -10.95 1.98
C ALA A 391 -22.40 -11.08 0.57
N SER A 392 -21.24 -11.74 0.42
CA SER A 392 -20.55 -11.96 -0.87
C SER A 392 -20.53 -13.46 -1.25
N THR A 393 -21.70 -14.04 -1.49
CA THR A 393 -21.90 -15.45 -1.86
C THR A 393 -21.52 -15.83 -3.30
N PHE A 394 -20.61 -15.10 -3.96
CA PHE A 394 -20.27 -15.33 -5.38
C PHE A 394 -19.08 -16.28 -5.58
N GLU A 395 -18.01 -16.19 -4.77
CA GLU A 395 -16.79 -16.99 -5.00
C GLU A 395 -16.89 -18.45 -4.52
N ALA A 396 -17.65 -18.71 -3.45
CA ALA A 396 -17.82 -20.06 -2.91
C ALA A 396 -18.59 -20.99 -3.87
N ALA A 397 -19.57 -20.43 -4.60
CA ALA A 397 -20.36 -21.18 -5.59
C ALA A 397 -19.53 -21.60 -6.82
N ALA A 398 -18.57 -20.77 -7.24
CA ALA A 398 -17.69 -21.07 -8.37
C ALA A 398 -16.67 -22.18 -8.05
N ALA A 399 -16.19 -22.27 -6.80
CA ALA A 399 -15.26 -23.29 -6.34
C ALA A 399 -15.93 -24.68 -6.20
N GLU A 400 -17.19 -24.73 -5.77
CA GLU A 400 -17.96 -25.97 -5.65
C GLU A 400 -18.22 -26.61 -7.02
N VAL A 401 -18.52 -25.79 -8.05
CA VAL A 401 -18.72 -26.24 -9.43
C VAL A 401 -17.40 -26.70 -10.10
N ALA A 402 -16.26 -26.10 -9.75
CA ALA A 402 -14.96 -26.52 -10.29
C ALA A 402 -14.54 -27.94 -9.87
N ALA A 403 -15.00 -28.42 -8.71
CA ALA A 403 -14.75 -29.78 -8.24
C ALA A 403 -15.61 -30.84 -8.96
N GLU A 404 -16.78 -30.44 -9.49
CA GLU A 404 -17.69 -31.31 -10.26
C GLU A 404 -17.30 -31.42 -11.75
N ILE A 405 -16.67 -30.39 -12.30
CA ILE A 405 -16.12 -30.38 -13.67
C ILE A 405 -14.84 -31.23 -13.69
N GLY A 406 -14.96 -32.51 -14.02
CA GLY A 406 -13.81 -33.39 -14.21
C GLY A 406 -12.76 -32.81 -15.18
N ALA A 407 -11.49 -33.14 -14.98
CA ALA A 407 -10.35 -32.61 -15.73
C ALA A 407 -10.41 -32.85 -17.26
N ASP A 408 -11.31 -33.71 -17.73
CA ASP A 408 -11.39 -34.19 -19.12
C ASP A 408 -12.19 -33.29 -20.08
N ILE A 409 -12.90 -32.25 -19.59
CA ILE A 409 -13.64 -31.33 -20.48
C ILE A 409 -12.68 -30.28 -21.05
N PRO A 410 -12.54 -30.10 -22.38
CA PRO A 410 -11.63 -29.10 -22.94
C PRO A 410 -12.07 -27.65 -22.66
N PRO A 411 -11.16 -26.65 -22.77
CA PRO A 411 -11.50 -25.23 -22.68
C PRO A 411 -12.53 -24.78 -23.72
N THR A 412 -13.38 -23.82 -23.36
CA THR A 412 -14.36 -23.23 -24.28
C THR A 412 -13.72 -22.11 -25.11
N ARG A 413 -13.88 -22.14 -26.44
CA ARG A 413 -13.45 -21.07 -27.35
C ARG A 413 -14.46 -19.93 -27.35
N PHE A 414 -14.07 -18.75 -26.88
CA PHE A 414 -14.92 -17.57 -26.96
C PHE A 414 -14.83 -16.89 -28.34
N VAL A 415 -15.98 -16.67 -28.98
CA VAL A 415 -16.09 -15.99 -30.30
C VAL A 415 -16.94 -14.71 -30.28
N GLY A 416 -17.45 -14.35 -29.09
CA GLY A 416 -18.40 -13.27 -28.89
C GLY A 416 -17.89 -11.85 -29.20
N TYR A 417 -16.59 -11.68 -29.48
CA TYR A 417 -16.04 -10.42 -29.97
C TYR A 417 -16.41 -10.09 -31.42
N THR A 418 -16.81 -11.11 -32.20
CA THR A 418 -17.09 -10.96 -33.64
C THR A 418 -18.39 -11.58 -34.09
N LYS A 419 -18.97 -12.49 -33.28
CA LYS A 419 -20.19 -13.21 -33.59
C LYS A 419 -21.21 -13.04 -32.48
N ASP A 420 -22.46 -12.81 -32.86
CA ASP A 420 -23.61 -12.81 -31.95
C ASP A 420 -24.31 -14.19 -31.88
N GLU A 421 -24.00 -15.08 -32.82
CA GLU A 421 -24.48 -16.45 -32.83
C GLU A 421 -23.41 -17.41 -33.39
N THR A 422 -23.43 -18.66 -32.94
CA THR A 422 -22.57 -19.71 -33.48
C THR A 422 -23.19 -21.09 -33.28
N GLU A 423 -22.89 -22.02 -34.18
CA GLU A 423 -23.15 -23.44 -33.93
C GLU A 423 -22.06 -23.99 -33.01
N ALA A 424 -22.46 -24.63 -31.92
CA ALA A 424 -21.57 -25.14 -30.89
C ALA A 424 -21.97 -26.55 -30.47
N LYS A 425 -21.00 -27.37 -30.09
CA LYS A 425 -21.23 -28.70 -29.55
C LYS A 425 -21.36 -28.62 -28.03
N VAL A 426 -22.40 -29.26 -27.50
CA VAL A 426 -22.56 -29.42 -26.04
C VAL A 426 -21.57 -30.47 -25.55
N LEU A 427 -20.62 -30.04 -24.72
CA LEU A 427 -19.59 -30.90 -24.14
C LEU A 427 -20.08 -31.60 -22.88
N ALA A 428 -20.80 -30.89 -22.03
CA ALA A 428 -21.28 -31.39 -20.75
C ALA A 428 -22.49 -30.59 -20.26
N VAL A 429 -23.22 -31.21 -19.34
CA VAL A 429 -24.31 -30.59 -18.58
C VAL A 429 -24.13 -30.94 -17.11
N LEU A 430 -24.27 -29.93 -16.24
CA LEU A 430 -24.12 -30.05 -14.79
C LEU A 430 -25.34 -29.39 -14.11
N GLY A 431 -26.35 -30.20 -13.79
CA GLY A 431 -27.64 -29.70 -13.35
C GLY A 431 -28.28 -28.80 -14.41
N ASP A 432 -28.39 -27.50 -14.09
CA ASP A 432 -28.93 -26.45 -14.95
C ASP A 432 -27.88 -25.75 -15.84
N LYS A 433 -26.63 -26.18 -15.81
CA LYS A 433 -25.51 -25.52 -16.51
C LYS A 433 -25.12 -26.30 -17.76
N VAL A 434 -24.99 -25.61 -18.89
CA VAL A 434 -24.55 -26.20 -20.17
C VAL A 434 -23.14 -25.70 -20.50
N ILE A 435 -22.25 -26.60 -20.90
CA ILE A 435 -20.88 -26.29 -21.34
C ILE A 435 -20.76 -26.56 -22.84
N LEU A 436 -20.25 -25.57 -23.57
CA LEU A 436 -20.04 -25.61 -25.02
C LEU A 436 -18.56 -25.65 -25.37
N ASP A 437 -18.22 -26.17 -26.55
CA ASP A 437 -16.86 -26.10 -27.12
C ASP A 437 -16.51 -24.70 -27.64
N GLU A 438 -17.49 -23.99 -28.17
CA GLU A 438 -17.42 -22.59 -28.60
C GLU A 438 -18.65 -21.82 -28.12
N THR A 439 -18.50 -20.54 -27.76
CA THR A 439 -19.66 -19.71 -27.39
C THR A 439 -19.51 -18.24 -27.77
N PRO A 440 -20.60 -17.57 -28.23
CA PRO A 440 -20.65 -16.12 -28.35
C PRO A 440 -20.97 -15.42 -27.01
N PHE A 441 -21.38 -16.15 -25.97
CA PHE A 441 -21.76 -15.60 -24.67
C PHE A 441 -20.52 -15.19 -23.87
N TYR A 442 -20.43 -13.92 -23.51
CA TYR A 442 -19.42 -13.41 -22.60
C TYR A 442 -19.75 -13.87 -21.19
N ALA A 443 -18.77 -14.46 -20.52
CA ALA A 443 -18.90 -14.86 -19.13
C ALA A 443 -18.59 -13.67 -18.23
N GLU A 444 -19.34 -13.53 -17.14
CA GLU A 444 -19.16 -12.44 -16.17
C GLU A 444 -17.69 -12.32 -15.74
N SER A 445 -17.08 -11.16 -16.03
CA SER A 445 -15.67 -10.89 -15.76
C SER A 445 -15.32 -9.42 -16.01
N GLY A 446 -14.36 -8.89 -15.25
CA GLY A 446 -13.87 -7.51 -15.42
C GLY A 446 -14.94 -6.45 -15.15
N GLY A 447 -15.90 -6.73 -14.26
CA GLY A 447 -17.05 -5.88 -13.96
C GLY A 447 -18.20 -6.00 -14.96
N GLN A 448 -18.01 -6.59 -16.14
CA GLN A 448 -19.08 -6.83 -17.10
C GLN A 448 -19.89 -8.07 -16.72
N VAL A 449 -21.22 -7.93 -16.65
CA VAL A 449 -22.16 -9.03 -16.39
C VAL A 449 -22.19 -10.06 -17.51
N GLY A 450 -22.50 -11.31 -17.17
CA GLY A 450 -22.64 -12.40 -18.12
C GLY A 450 -23.76 -12.18 -19.14
N ASP A 451 -23.56 -12.65 -20.37
CA ASP A 451 -24.62 -12.56 -21.38
C ASP A 451 -25.77 -13.51 -21.11
N THR A 452 -26.95 -13.07 -21.57
CA THR A 452 -28.18 -13.86 -21.61
C THR A 452 -28.57 -14.13 -23.06
N GLY A 453 -29.44 -15.11 -23.30
CA GLY A 453 -29.84 -15.48 -24.66
C GLY A 453 -30.53 -16.83 -24.71
N VAL A 454 -30.30 -17.56 -25.81
CA VAL A 454 -30.90 -18.88 -26.03
C VAL A 454 -29.90 -19.88 -26.62
N LEU A 455 -30.04 -21.14 -26.24
CA LEU A 455 -29.51 -22.28 -26.98
C LEU A 455 -30.67 -22.93 -27.73
N ILE A 456 -30.49 -23.19 -29.03
CA ILE A 456 -31.55 -23.74 -29.87
C ILE A 456 -31.12 -25.13 -30.35
N ALA A 457 -31.91 -26.15 -30.01
CA ALA A 457 -31.67 -27.54 -30.39
C ALA A 457 -32.99 -28.21 -30.79
N ASP A 458 -33.00 -28.93 -31.91
CA ASP A 458 -34.18 -29.70 -32.38
C ASP A 458 -35.50 -28.86 -32.45
N GLY A 459 -35.39 -27.56 -32.72
CA GLY A 459 -36.53 -26.63 -32.78
C GLY A 459 -37.06 -26.15 -31.43
N ARG A 460 -36.40 -26.51 -30.31
CA ARG A 460 -36.67 -26.02 -28.96
C ARG A 460 -35.64 -24.98 -28.54
N GLU A 461 -36.10 -23.94 -27.85
CA GLU A 461 -35.25 -22.92 -27.24
C GLU A 461 -35.05 -23.20 -25.75
N TYR A 462 -33.82 -23.07 -25.29
CA TYR A 462 -33.38 -23.19 -23.91
C TYR A 462 -32.85 -21.83 -23.48
N ARG A 463 -33.51 -21.20 -22.51
CA ARG A 463 -33.23 -19.82 -22.11
C ARG A 463 -32.00 -19.76 -21.21
N VAL A 464 -30.95 -19.10 -21.68
CA VAL A 464 -29.74 -18.80 -20.90
C VAL A 464 -29.97 -17.49 -20.15
N VAL A 465 -29.95 -17.55 -18.82
CA VAL A 465 -30.22 -16.40 -17.94
C VAL A 465 -28.96 -15.76 -17.37
N ASP A 466 -27.85 -16.49 -17.39
CA ASP A 466 -26.53 -16.01 -16.98
C ASP A 466 -25.43 -16.85 -17.63
N THR A 467 -24.24 -16.27 -17.77
CA THR A 467 -23.03 -16.96 -18.25
C THR A 467 -21.87 -16.64 -17.32
N GLN A 468 -21.25 -17.67 -16.72
CA GLN A 468 -20.10 -17.51 -15.82
C GLN A 468 -18.91 -18.34 -16.28
N LYS A 469 -17.75 -18.11 -15.66
CA LYS A 469 -16.50 -18.79 -15.99
C LYS A 469 -16.01 -19.65 -14.82
N SER A 470 -15.60 -20.87 -15.09
CA SER A 470 -14.89 -21.73 -14.13
C SER A 470 -13.65 -22.33 -14.80
N GLY A 471 -12.46 -21.91 -14.34
CA GLY A 471 -11.22 -22.15 -15.09
C GLY A 471 -11.31 -21.54 -16.49
N ASP A 472 -11.07 -22.32 -17.55
CA ASP A 472 -11.21 -21.89 -18.96
C ASP A 472 -12.51 -22.34 -19.63
N ARG A 473 -13.55 -22.64 -18.83
CA ARG A 473 -14.84 -23.14 -19.33
C ARG A 473 -15.96 -22.16 -19.03
N TYR A 474 -16.90 -22.05 -19.97
CA TYR A 474 -18.04 -21.14 -19.88
C TYR A 474 -19.28 -21.95 -19.49
N LEU A 475 -19.91 -21.53 -18.40
CA LEU A 475 -21.09 -22.14 -17.80
C LEU A 475 -22.31 -21.31 -18.20
N HIS A 476 -23.19 -21.89 -19.01
CA HIS A 476 -24.44 -21.25 -19.43
C HIS A 476 -25.56 -21.72 -18.52
N PHE A 477 -26.11 -20.84 -17.69
CA PHE A 477 -27.19 -21.16 -16.75
C PHE A 477 -28.52 -21.16 -17.48
N VAL A 478 -29.17 -22.31 -17.56
CA VAL A 478 -30.40 -22.51 -18.32
C VAL A 478 -31.60 -22.60 -17.38
N GLU A 479 -32.58 -21.72 -17.57
CA GLU A 479 -33.81 -21.70 -16.79
C GLU A 479 -34.96 -22.37 -17.55
N GLY A 480 -35.81 -23.11 -16.82
CA GLY A 480 -37.08 -23.64 -17.35
C GLY A 480 -36.98 -24.94 -18.15
N ALA A 481 -35.83 -25.62 -18.12
CA ALA A 481 -35.64 -26.96 -18.64
C ALA A 481 -35.32 -27.95 -17.51
N THR A 482 -35.75 -29.21 -17.64
CA THR A 482 -35.38 -30.26 -16.68
C THR A 482 -33.96 -30.75 -16.92
N GLU A 483 -33.32 -31.30 -15.90
CA GLU A 483 -31.96 -31.86 -16.02
C GLU A 483 -31.91 -32.99 -17.07
N GLU A 484 -32.96 -33.81 -17.19
CA GLU A 484 -33.08 -34.85 -18.21
C GLU A 484 -33.13 -34.26 -19.64
N GLU A 485 -33.81 -33.13 -19.82
CA GLU A 485 -33.90 -32.43 -21.10
C GLU A 485 -32.54 -31.85 -21.51
N LEU A 486 -31.78 -31.32 -20.56
CA LEU A 486 -30.44 -30.77 -20.80
C LEU A 486 -29.42 -31.89 -21.02
N ALA A 487 -29.44 -32.95 -20.23
CA ALA A 487 -28.56 -34.11 -20.40
C ALA A 487 -28.71 -34.75 -21.79
N GLY A 488 -29.93 -34.72 -22.36
CA GLY A 488 -30.20 -35.16 -23.73
C GLY A 488 -29.55 -34.30 -24.83
N LEU A 489 -28.96 -33.15 -24.49
CA LEU A 489 -28.20 -32.29 -25.42
C LEU A 489 -26.72 -32.68 -25.51
N VAL A 490 -26.18 -33.44 -24.55
CA VAL A 490 -24.75 -33.79 -24.53
C VAL A 490 -24.33 -34.46 -25.84
N GLY A 491 -23.31 -33.90 -26.49
CA GLY A 491 -22.78 -34.35 -27.77
C GLY A 491 -23.51 -33.82 -29.00
N LYS A 492 -24.68 -33.17 -28.85
CA LYS A 492 -25.41 -32.53 -29.97
C LYS A 492 -24.82 -31.17 -30.32
N THR A 493 -25.11 -30.73 -31.53
CA THR A 493 -24.88 -29.35 -31.98
C THR A 493 -26.11 -28.51 -31.66
N VAL A 494 -25.87 -27.34 -31.06
CA VAL A 494 -26.89 -26.33 -30.75
C VAL A 494 -26.50 -25.01 -31.40
N LEU A 495 -27.49 -24.21 -31.78
CA LEU A 495 -27.25 -22.81 -32.16
C LEU A 495 -27.28 -21.97 -30.89
N ALA A 496 -26.12 -21.45 -30.48
CA ALA A 496 -25.98 -20.55 -29.36
C ALA A 496 -26.14 -19.10 -29.86
N ARG A 497 -27.13 -18.37 -29.33
CA ARG A 497 -27.44 -16.99 -29.74
C ARG A 497 -27.62 -16.09 -28.52
N ILE A 498 -26.85 -15.01 -28.44
CA ILE A 498 -26.98 -14.01 -27.36
C ILE A 498 -28.18 -13.07 -27.59
N ASP A 499 -28.63 -12.43 -26.52
CA ASP A 499 -29.48 -11.25 -26.57
C ASP A 499 -28.66 -10.05 -27.05
N VAL A 500 -28.76 -9.76 -28.35
CA VAL A 500 -27.99 -8.69 -29.01
C VAL A 500 -28.32 -7.32 -28.45
N GLU A 501 -29.57 -7.06 -28.07
CA GLU A 501 -29.98 -5.76 -27.53
C GLU A 501 -29.27 -5.49 -26.20
N LYS A 502 -29.32 -6.46 -25.28
CA LYS A 502 -28.60 -6.37 -24.01
C LYS A 502 -27.10 -6.28 -24.20
N ARG A 503 -26.52 -7.09 -25.09
CA ARG A 503 -25.08 -7.04 -25.37
C ARG A 503 -24.65 -5.65 -25.84
N ARG A 504 -25.35 -5.07 -26.82
CA ARG A 504 -25.01 -3.74 -27.34
C ARG A 504 -25.16 -2.68 -26.25
N ALA A 505 -26.16 -2.79 -25.37
CA ALA A 505 -26.31 -1.88 -24.24
C ALA A 505 -25.14 -2.02 -23.22
N THR A 506 -24.71 -3.25 -22.92
CA THR A 506 -23.52 -3.53 -22.10
C THR A 506 -22.26 -2.95 -22.72
N GLU A 507 -22.03 -3.13 -24.03
CA GLU A 507 -20.88 -2.59 -24.76
C GLU A 507 -20.79 -1.06 -24.70
N ARG A 508 -21.95 -0.38 -24.80
CA ARG A 508 -22.04 1.08 -24.62
C ARG A 508 -21.60 1.48 -23.22
N ASN A 509 -22.16 0.84 -22.20
CA ASN A 509 -21.82 1.12 -20.82
C ASN A 509 -20.35 0.79 -20.51
N HIS A 510 -19.80 -0.30 -21.07
CA HIS A 510 -18.39 -0.66 -20.88
C HIS A 510 -17.46 0.42 -21.43
N THR A 511 -17.74 0.87 -22.64
CA THR A 511 -16.91 1.90 -23.27
C THR A 511 -17.08 3.25 -22.56
N ALA A 512 -18.29 3.57 -22.09
CA ALA A 512 -18.53 4.73 -21.25
C ALA A 512 -17.74 4.67 -19.93
N THR A 513 -17.53 3.50 -19.34
CA THR A 513 -16.66 3.32 -18.16
C THR A 513 -15.22 3.77 -18.43
N HIS A 514 -14.65 3.45 -19.59
CA HIS A 514 -13.29 3.90 -19.96
C HIS A 514 -13.22 5.43 -20.13
N LEU A 515 -14.25 6.01 -20.76
CA LEU A 515 -14.33 7.46 -20.91
C LEU A 515 -14.47 8.17 -19.56
N LEU A 516 -15.28 7.61 -18.65
CA LEU A 516 -15.47 8.10 -17.30
C LEU A 516 -14.17 8.03 -16.49
N HIS A 517 -13.44 6.92 -16.55
CA HIS A 517 -12.16 6.76 -15.86
C HIS A 517 -11.14 7.82 -16.30
N LYS A 518 -11.02 8.05 -17.62
CA LYS A 518 -10.17 9.12 -18.17
C LYS A 518 -10.60 10.50 -17.69
N ALA A 519 -11.90 10.79 -17.68
CA ALA A 519 -12.44 12.08 -17.24
C ALA A 519 -12.19 12.31 -15.74
N LEU A 520 -12.42 11.30 -14.90
CA LEU A 520 -12.13 11.35 -13.47
C LEU A 520 -10.66 11.68 -13.19
N ARG A 521 -9.73 10.98 -13.86
CA ARG A 521 -8.28 11.25 -13.70
C ARG A 521 -7.87 12.64 -14.18
N THR A 522 -8.51 13.14 -15.22
CA THR A 522 -8.21 14.47 -15.79
C THR A 522 -8.72 15.59 -14.89
N ILE A 523 -9.95 15.45 -14.36
CA ILE A 523 -10.60 16.50 -13.57
C ILE A 523 -10.19 16.45 -12.10
N LEU A 524 -10.17 15.26 -11.50
CA LEU A 524 -9.88 15.09 -10.06
C LEU A 524 -8.39 14.90 -9.79
N GLY A 525 -7.64 14.36 -10.75
CA GLY A 525 -6.21 14.06 -10.65
C GLY A 525 -5.91 12.57 -10.83
N GLU A 526 -4.62 12.27 -11.08
CA GLU A 526 -4.13 10.94 -11.40
C GLU A 526 -4.36 9.87 -10.31
N HIS A 527 -4.71 10.29 -9.09
CA HIS A 527 -5.04 9.39 -7.98
C HIS A 527 -6.42 8.74 -8.10
N ALA A 528 -7.33 9.26 -8.93
CA ALA A 528 -8.67 8.72 -9.17
C ALA A 528 -8.63 7.41 -9.99
N GLN A 529 -7.98 6.40 -9.42
CA GLN A 529 -7.86 5.05 -9.98
C GLN A 529 -9.08 4.22 -9.64
N GLN A 530 -9.45 3.30 -10.54
CA GLN A 530 -10.51 2.32 -10.33
C GLN A 530 -10.24 1.44 -9.09
N SER A 531 -11.25 1.32 -8.23
CA SER A 531 -11.30 0.39 -7.09
C SER A 531 -12.43 -0.64 -7.22
N GLY A 532 -13.34 -0.46 -8.18
CA GLY A 532 -14.44 -1.38 -8.46
C GLY A 532 -15.21 -0.97 -9.72
N SER A 533 -15.89 -1.92 -10.38
CA SER A 533 -16.68 -1.63 -11.58
C SER A 533 -17.80 -2.65 -11.75
N LEU A 534 -18.96 -2.17 -12.22
CA LEU A 534 -20.09 -2.99 -12.65
C LEU A 534 -20.63 -2.41 -13.96
N VAL A 535 -20.72 -3.24 -14.99
CA VAL A 535 -21.23 -2.89 -16.32
C VAL A 535 -22.42 -3.79 -16.63
N HIS A 536 -23.62 -3.23 -16.49
CA HIS A 536 -24.89 -3.88 -16.73
C HIS A 536 -25.58 -3.25 -17.96
N PRO A 537 -26.47 -3.95 -18.70
CA PRO A 537 -27.18 -3.36 -19.85
C PRO A 537 -27.93 -2.06 -19.55
N GLN A 538 -28.39 -1.87 -18.31
CA GLN A 538 -29.22 -0.72 -17.93
C GLN A 538 -28.42 0.42 -17.28
N TYR A 539 -27.26 0.15 -16.68
CA TYR A 539 -26.47 1.14 -15.96
C TYR A 539 -25.03 0.66 -15.79
N LEU A 540 -24.13 1.58 -15.46
CA LEU A 540 -22.79 1.26 -14.98
C LEU A 540 -22.59 1.84 -13.57
N ARG A 541 -21.74 1.19 -12.77
CA ARG A 541 -21.21 1.69 -11.51
C ARG A 541 -19.69 1.68 -11.62
N PHE A 542 -19.05 2.77 -11.20
CA PHE A 542 -17.61 2.89 -11.23
C PHE A 542 -17.13 3.40 -9.88
N ASP A 543 -16.41 2.56 -9.15
CA ASP A 543 -15.90 2.90 -7.83
C ASP A 543 -14.44 3.37 -8.01
N PHE A 544 -14.07 4.50 -7.44
CA PHE A 544 -12.73 5.08 -7.62
C PHE A 544 -12.15 5.68 -6.34
N ASN A 545 -10.82 5.71 -6.27
CA ASN A 545 -10.09 6.26 -5.14
C ASN A 545 -10.21 7.79 -5.11
N HIS A 546 -10.93 8.32 -4.13
CA HIS A 546 -11.05 9.76 -3.93
C HIS A 546 -11.36 10.09 -2.47
N PHE A 547 -10.62 11.04 -1.91
CA PHE A 547 -10.59 11.30 -0.47
C PHE A 547 -11.72 12.23 0.02
N GLU A 548 -12.32 13.03 -0.87
CA GLU A 548 -13.38 13.98 -0.52
C GLU A 548 -14.61 13.84 -1.41
N LYS A 549 -15.72 14.51 -1.10
CA LYS A 549 -16.90 14.47 -1.98
C LYS A 549 -16.62 15.24 -3.26
N VAL A 550 -16.90 14.62 -4.40
CA VAL A 550 -16.76 15.29 -5.71
C VAL A 550 -17.71 16.48 -5.74
N LYS A 551 -17.18 17.64 -6.09
CA LYS A 551 -17.99 18.87 -6.09
C LYS A 551 -18.97 18.86 -7.26
N PRO A 552 -20.14 19.52 -7.14
CA PRO A 552 -21.11 19.58 -8.23
C PRO A 552 -20.51 20.06 -9.55
N GLU A 553 -19.66 21.08 -9.52
CA GLU A 553 -18.97 21.62 -10.69
C GLU A 553 -17.96 20.64 -11.32
N GLU A 554 -17.33 19.80 -10.51
CA GLU A 554 -16.42 18.74 -10.98
C GLU A 554 -17.21 17.60 -11.62
N LEU A 555 -18.34 17.20 -11.04
CA LEU A 555 -19.26 16.22 -11.64
C LEU A 555 -19.79 16.68 -12.99
N GLU A 556 -20.22 17.95 -13.09
CA GLU A 556 -20.65 18.55 -14.36
C GLU A 556 -19.50 18.57 -15.39
N ALA A 557 -18.26 18.82 -14.95
CA ALA A 557 -17.09 18.78 -15.82
C ALA A 557 -16.77 17.37 -16.31
N ILE A 558 -16.87 16.37 -15.45
CA ILE A 558 -16.69 14.95 -15.78
C ILE A 558 -17.75 14.51 -16.80
N GLU A 559 -19.03 14.75 -16.52
CA GLU A 559 -20.13 14.38 -17.42
C GLU A 559 -19.98 15.06 -18.78
N ARG A 560 -19.62 16.35 -18.80
CA ARG A 560 -19.36 17.09 -20.04
C ARG A 560 -18.21 16.48 -20.84
N MET A 561 -17.08 16.19 -20.19
CA MET A 561 -15.90 15.62 -20.87
C MET A 561 -16.20 14.25 -21.48
N VAL A 562 -16.96 13.40 -20.79
CA VAL A 562 -17.39 12.10 -21.34
C VAL A 562 -18.29 12.30 -22.56
N ASN A 563 -19.28 13.19 -22.48
CA ASN A 563 -20.18 13.45 -23.60
C ASN A 563 -19.49 14.12 -24.79
N GLU A 564 -18.48 14.98 -24.57
CA GLU A 564 -17.64 15.53 -25.63
C GLU A 564 -16.88 14.41 -26.38
N ALA A 565 -16.34 13.43 -25.66
CA ALA A 565 -15.69 12.27 -26.28
C ALA A 565 -16.68 11.36 -27.03
N ILE A 566 -17.93 11.26 -26.57
CA ILE A 566 -19.01 10.55 -27.28
C ILE A 566 -19.34 11.28 -28.59
N VAL A 567 -19.53 12.60 -28.55
CA VAL A 567 -19.85 13.43 -29.73
C VAL A 567 -18.72 13.44 -30.75
N ALA A 568 -17.47 13.38 -30.29
CA ALA A 568 -16.30 13.26 -31.16
C ALA A 568 -16.29 11.96 -31.99
N ASN A 569 -17.02 10.93 -31.54
CA ASN A 569 -17.19 9.65 -32.22
C ASN A 569 -15.85 8.96 -32.55
N TYR A 570 -14.94 8.92 -31.58
CA TYR A 570 -13.63 8.29 -31.70
C TYR A 570 -13.77 6.80 -32.06
N PRO A 571 -12.91 6.27 -32.95
CA PRO A 571 -12.85 4.83 -33.22
C PRO A 571 -12.35 4.07 -31.98
N VAL A 572 -12.99 2.93 -31.71
CA VAL A 572 -12.60 2.01 -30.64
C VAL A 572 -12.01 0.75 -31.25
N ASN A 573 -10.73 0.52 -30.95
CA ASN A 573 -9.94 -0.58 -31.48
C ASN A 573 -9.43 -1.47 -30.35
N TRP A 574 -9.08 -2.71 -30.68
CA TRP A 574 -8.47 -3.62 -29.72
C TRP A 574 -7.54 -4.62 -30.39
N GLU A 575 -6.50 -4.99 -29.66
CA GLU A 575 -5.43 -5.87 -30.11
C GLU A 575 -4.93 -6.74 -28.95
N ILE A 576 -4.40 -7.92 -29.28
CA ILE A 576 -3.70 -8.77 -28.31
C ILE A 576 -2.20 -8.55 -28.52
N VAL A 577 -1.53 -8.09 -27.49
CA VAL A 577 -0.08 -7.80 -27.52
C VAL A 577 0.62 -8.35 -26.27
N PRO A 578 1.95 -8.50 -26.29
CA PRO A 578 2.72 -8.81 -25.10
C PRO A 578 2.54 -7.74 -24.00
N PHE A 579 2.49 -8.16 -22.74
CA PHE A 579 2.26 -7.25 -21.60
C PHE A 579 3.25 -6.08 -21.52
N ASP A 580 4.55 -6.36 -21.76
CA ASP A 580 5.58 -5.31 -21.75
C ASP A 580 5.40 -4.30 -22.88
N GLU A 581 4.82 -4.71 -24.00
CA GLU A 581 4.49 -3.80 -25.10
C GLU A 581 3.32 -2.91 -24.74
N ALA A 582 2.29 -3.46 -24.09
CA ALA A 582 1.15 -2.68 -23.59
C ALA A 582 1.59 -1.58 -22.63
N LYS A 583 2.48 -1.89 -21.69
CA LYS A 583 3.07 -0.91 -20.78
C LYS A 583 3.83 0.19 -21.51
N ARG A 584 4.63 -0.15 -22.52
CA ARG A 584 5.36 0.84 -23.34
C ARG A 584 4.44 1.77 -24.12
N ARG A 585 3.27 1.28 -24.55
CA ARG A 585 2.24 2.08 -25.23
C ARG A 585 1.43 2.98 -24.28
N GLY A 586 1.71 2.92 -22.98
CA GLY A 586 1.04 3.72 -21.95
C GLY A 586 -0.34 3.18 -21.57
N ALA A 587 -0.61 1.91 -21.82
CA ALA A 587 -1.87 1.29 -21.43
C ALA A 587 -2.01 1.32 -19.90
N VAL A 588 -3.16 1.78 -19.43
CA VAL A 588 -3.52 1.75 -18.02
C VAL A 588 -3.82 0.30 -17.64
N ALA A 589 -3.04 -0.22 -16.69
CA ALA A 589 -3.33 -1.50 -16.06
C ALA A 589 -4.21 -1.26 -14.82
N LEU A 590 -5.21 -2.11 -14.63
CA LEU A 590 -6.04 -2.09 -13.43
C LEU A 590 -5.22 -2.58 -12.24
N PHE A 591 -5.36 -1.88 -11.12
CA PHE A 591 -4.58 -2.15 -9.92
C PHE A 591 -5.06 -3.45 -9.24
N GLY A 592 -4.14 -4.38 -8.97
CA GLY A 592 -4.44 -5.63 -8.27
C GLY A 592 -4.68 -6.85 -9.17
N GLU A 593 -4.79 -6.68 -10.49
CA GLU A 593 -4.95 -7.81 -11.41
C GLU A 593 -3.62 -8.47 -11.79
N LYS A 594 -3.62 -9.80 -11.90
CA LYS A 594 -2.51 -10.58 -12.44
C LYS A 594 -2.71 -10.74 -13.94
N TYR A 595 -1.81 -10.17 -14.72
CA TYR A 595 -1.82 -10.27 -16.17
C TYR A 595 -0.95 -11.44 -16.66
N GLY A 596 -1.42 -12.15 -17.69
CA GLY A 596 -0.61 -13.13 -18.40
C GLY A 596 0.39 -12.49 -19.38
N ASP A 597 1.19 -13.31 -20.05
CA ASP A 597 2.21 -12.85 -21.01
C ASP A 597 1.63 -12.09 -22.21
N GLN A 598 0.38 -12.41 -22.58
CA GLN A 598 -0.40 -11.71 -23.59
C GLN A 598 -1.62 -11.05 -22.94
N VAL A 599 -1.88 -9.80 -23.32
CA VAL A 599 -3.00 -9.00 -22.83
C VAL A 599 -3.76 -8.37 -23.97
N ARG A 600 -5.05 -8.14 -23.77
CA ARG A 600 -5.89 -7.41 -24.71
C ARG A 600 -5.91 -5.94 -24.32
N ILE A 601 -5.48 -5.08 -25.23
CA ILE A 601 -5.59 -3.62 -25.10
C ILE A 601 -6.86 -3.19 -25.82
N VAL A 602 -7.61 -2.29 -25.19
CA VAL A 602 -8.71 -1.54 -25.82
C VAL A 602 -8.29 -0.07 -25.88
N GLU A 603 -8.33 0.48 -27.08
CA GLU A 603 -7.95 1.87 -27.38
C GLU A 603 -9.15 2.64 -27.91
N VAL A 604 -9.44 3.77 -27.29
CA VAL A 604 -10.37 4.78 -27.81
C VAL A 604 -9.50 5.88 -28.42
N ASP A 605 -9.15 5.71 -29.69
CA ASP A 605 -8.19 6.54 -30.43
C ASP A 605 -6.95 6.92 -29.60
N ASP A 606 -6.67 8.22 -29.44
CA ASP A 606 -5.64 8.77 -28.56
C ASP A 606 -6.17 9.18 -27.16
N TYR A 607 -7.47 8.99 -26.91
CA TYR A 607 -8.16 9.46 -25.72
C TYR A 607 -7.94 8.56 -24.50
N SER A 608 -8.11 7.24 -24.64
CA SER A 608 -7.88 6.25 -23.57
C SER A 608 -7.29 4.95 -24.12
N ARG A 609 -6.45 4.29 -23.32
CA ARG A 609 -5.84 2.98 -23.59
C ARG A 609 -5.82 2.16 -22.31
N GLU A 610 -6.53 1.04 -22.27
CA GLU A 610 -6.69 0.24 -21.05
C GLU A 610 -6.57 -1.26 -21.35
N LEU A 611 -6.04 -2.03 -20.40
CA LEU A 611 -6.06 -3.49 -20.45
C LEU A 611 -7.48 -3.97 -20.12
N CYS A 612 -8.20 -4.52 -21.10
CA CYS A 612 -9.59 -4.92 -20.90
C CYS A 612 -10.00 -6.14 -21.73
N GLY A 613 -10.60 -7.14 -21.07
CA GLY A 613 -11.15 -8.35 -21.68
C GLY A 613 -12.60 -8.22 -22.16
N GLY A 614 -13.30 -7.15 -21.81
CA GLY A 614 -14.73 -6.98 -22.08
C GLY A 614 -15.09 -6.67 -23.52
N THR A 615 -16.40 -6.60 -23.79
CA THR A 615 -16.94 -6.23 -25.10
C THR A 615 -17.16 -4.72 -25.18
N HIS A 616 -16.85 -4.12 -26.33
CA HIS A 616 -16.91 -2.66 -26.55
C HIS A 616 -17.63 -2.30 -27.85
N VAL A 617 -18.11 -1.06 -27.93
CA VAL A 617 -18.63 -0.47 -29.18
C VAL A 617 -17.49 -0.28 -30.20
N ARG A 618 -17.82 0.00 -31.47
CA ARG A 618 -16.79 0.28 -32.50
C ARG A 618 -16.43 1.76 -32.60
N ALA A 619 -17.33 2.65 -32.19
CA ALA A 619 -17.06 4.07 -32.06
C ALA A 619 -17.82 4.67 -30.88
N THR A 620 -17.26 5.70 -30.24
CA THR A 620 -17.86 6.29 -29.02
C THR A 620 -19.24 6.90 -29.26
N GLY A 621 -19.58 7.30 -30.49
CA GLY A 621 -20.91 7.83 -30.82
C GLY A 621 -22.03 6.79 -30.73
N GLU A 622 -21.70 5.49 -30.70
CA GLU A 622 -22.68 4.41 -30.47
C GLU A 622 -23.22 4.38 -29.03
N ILE A 623 -22.52 5.05 -28.09
CA ILE A 623 -22.91 5.15 -26.67
C ILE A 623 -24.19 5.98 -26.52
N GLY A 624 -24.34 7.05 -27.30
CA GLY A 624 -25.48 7.96 -27.22
C GLY A 624 -25.25 9.10 -26.23
N TYR A 625 -25.77 8.98 -25.00
CA TYR A 625 -25.63 10.01 -23.96
C TYR A 625 -25.22 9.37 -22.63
N PHE A 626 -24.28 10.01 -21.95
CA PHE A 626 -23.83 9.61 -20.61
C PHE A 626 -24.38 10.57 -19.56
N HIS A 627 -24.90 10.03 -18.46
CA HIS A 627 -25.43 10.82 -17.35
C HIS A 627 -25.06 10.21 -16.00
N ILE A 628 -24.55 11.04 -15.10
CA ILE A 628 -24.25 10.66 -13.71
C ILE A 628 -25.53 10.76 -12.89
N VAL A 629 -26.10 9.61 -12.55
CA VAL A 629 -27.34 9.53 -11.75
C VAL A 629 -27.09 9.88 -10.28
N SER A 630 -25.97 9.43 -9.72
CA SER A 630 -25.62 9.66 -8.31
C SER A 630 -24.13 9.47 -8.07
N GLU A 631 -23.62 10.14 -7.04
CA GLU A 631 -22.28 9.97 -6.48
C GLU A 631 -22.41 9.81 -4.95
N SER A 632 -21.73 8.81 -4.38
CA SER A 632 -21.78 8.52 -2.95
C SER A 632 -20.54 7.79 -2.46
N ALA A 633 -20.11 7.99 -1.22
CA ALA A 633 -19.01 7.20 -0.66
C ALA A 633 -19.41 5.73 -0.44
N VAL A 634 -18.66 4.80 -1.04
CA VAL A 634 -18.82 3.35 -0.81
C VAL A 634 -18.04 2.92 0.42
N ALA A 635 -16.85 3.50 0.62
CA ALA A 635 -16.01 3.31 1.79
C ALA A 635 -15.14 4.56 2.02
N ALA A 636 -14.42 4.60 3.14
CA ALA A 636 -13.51 5.72 3.39
C ALA A 636 -12.36 5.74 2.38
N GLY A 637 -12.33 6.79 1.54
CA GLY A 637 -11.36 6.95 0.44
C GLY A 637 -11.82 6.38 -0.91
N VAL A 638 -13.04 5.82 -0.98
CA VAL A 638 -13.62 5.23 -2.20
C VAL A 638 -15.01 5.79 -2.45
N ARG A 639 -15.27 6.21 -3.68
CA ARG A 639 -16.51 6.88 -4.10
C ARG A 639 -17.15 6.20 -5.28
#